data_AF-A0A6A8LGQ6-F1
#
_entry.id   AF-A0A6A8LGQ6-F1
#
_cell.length_a   1.000
_cell.length_b   1.000
_cell.length_c   1.000
_cell.angle_alpha   90.00
_cell.angle_beta   90.00
_cell.angle_gamma   90.00
#
_symmetry.space_group_name_H-M   'P 1'
#
loop_
_entity.id
_entity.type
_entity.pdbx_description
1 polymer ?
#
loop_
_entity_poly.entity_id
_entity_poly.type
_entity_poly.pdbx_seq_one_letter_code
_entity_poly.pdbx_strand_id
1 'polypeptide(L)'
;MLTFVFPGQGSQFKGMGAGLFDEFQDLTRQADDILGYSIEELCLEDPNHQLGKTQFTQPALYTVSALSYLKKIKESGREPDYAAGHSLGEYNALFAAGCFDFKTGLQLVKKRGELMSKAAPGGMAAVLGFTAEQVKEVLSDYHLTGIDIANHNSPSQIVIAGTKQDIQKAGPAFEKAGVRMYLPLNVSGAFHSRYMKDAEKEFADYLEETAFLPLRFPVISNLHAAPYKNDEIKTNLTLQMTNQVKWTDTIRRLIGLENNEIAEVGPGEVLTKLTRQIQKDAVPLPMPKEESDTADVKASAAHSQKTAGMRLGNEDFKKDYNIQYAYMTGSMYRGIASEQMVIKAAKAGMLGFFGTGGLSIERIGQAIGTIRSALRQGETFGMNLLHHMMSPDKEVRMIDLYLKNGIHLIEASAFMGITPALVIYRAKGLSRNHDGSVSVQNRIIAKVSRPEVAEAFLNPAPAHVLERLVSDNRLTAGEAALAKEIPMADDICVEADSGGHTDQGIPYTLMPAMIRLRDRMMEKHGYAKKVRIGAAGGIGTPEAAAAAFLLGAEFIGTGSINQCTVEAGTSDSVKDLLQEANVQDTSYAPAGDMFEAGARVQVLKKGLFFPARANKLFDLYRQYNSLDEIDEKTKTLIEDKYFQRSFEEVYEQLKRDKSPEQIAKAEQNPKHKMAMVFKWYFSHTTRLALEGKSESKIDYQIHCGPALGAFNQWVKGTPLENWRNRHVDLIGKQLMEETAGLLAQRLVSITG
;
A
#
# COMPACT_ATOMS: atom_id res chain seq x y z
N MET A 1 28.75 21.63 14.49
CA MET A 1 27.38 21.41 15.01
C MET A 1 27.47 21.04 16.49
N LEU A 2 26.40 21.27 17.25
CA LEU A 2 26.27 20.90 18.65
C LEU A 2 25.00 20.06 18.81
N THR A 3 25.13 18.88 19.40
CA THR A 3 24.00 18.01 19.72
C THR A 3 23.91 17.83 21.22
N PHE A 4 22.72 18.05 21.79
CA PHE A 4 22.44 17.67 23.16
C PHE A 4 21.79 16.29 23.23
N VAL A 5 22.35 15.40 24.06
CA VAL A 5 21.78 14.08 24.32
C VAL A 5 21.29 13.96 25.76
N PHE A 6 20.09 13.45 25.93
CA PHE A 6 19.42 13.39 27.24
C PHE A 6 19.35 11.96 27.78
N PRO A 7 19.83 11.70 29.01
CA PRO A 7 19.89 10.36 29.58
C PRO A 7 18.50 9.81 29.93
N GLY A 8 18.38 8.50 29.87
CA GLY A 8 17.21 7.75 30.30
C GLY A 8 17.37 7.10 31.68
N GLN A 9 16.40 6.23 31.99
CA GLN A 9 16.43 5.41 33.21
C GLN A 9 17.69 4.56 33.29
N GLY A 10 18.33 4.54 34.47
CA GLY A 10 19.67 4.02 34.71
C GLY A 10 20.70 5.10 35.07
N SER A 11 20.35 6.38 34.88
CA SER A 11 21.24 7.53 35.16
C SER A 11 20.89 8.26 36.45
N GLN A 12 19.81 7.86 37.13
CA GLN A 12 19.39 8.43 38.40
C GLN A 12 20.35 8.04 39.53
N PHE A 13 20.63 8.97 40.43
CA PHE A 13 21.35 8.72 41.67
C PHE A 13 20.90 9.72 42.75
N LYS A 14 20.97 9.32 44.02
CA LYS A 14 20.69 10.21 45.14
C LYS A 14 21.70 11.37 45.16
N GLY A 15 21.21 12.60 45.25
CA GLY A 15 22.00 13.83 45.15
C GLY A 15 21.98 14.47 43.75
N MET A 16 21.30 13.87 42.77
CA MET A 16 21.17 14.47 41.44
C MET A 16 20.34 15.76 41.48
N GLY A 17 20.70 16.74 40.65
CA GLY A 17 19.99 18.03 40.59
C GLY A 17 20.32 18.99 41.73
N ALA A 18 21.31 18.69 42.59
CA ALA A 18 21.78 19.60 43.62
C ALA A 18 22.08 21.01 43.05
N GLY A 19 21.52 22.04 43.68
CA GLY A 19 21.61 23.44 43.25
C GLY A 19 20.72 23.82 42.05
N LEU A 20 20.17 22.87 41.29
CA LEU A 20 19.20 23.18 40.22
C LEU A 20 17.82 23.53 40.80
N PHE A 21 17.40 22.83 41.85
CA PHE A 21 16.07 23.05 42.45
C PHE A 21 15.94 24.45 43.05
N ASP A 22 17.00 24.93 43.73
CA ASP A 22 17.13 26.29 44.24
C ASP A 22 17.22 27.34 43.13
N GLU A 23 17.87 27.03 42.00
CA GLU A 23 18.02 27.97 40.89
C GLU A 23 16.71 28.14 40.10
N PHE A 24 15.89 27.08 40.02
CA PHE A 24 14.64 27.04 39.25
C PHE A 24 13.42 26.78 40.15
N GLN A 25 13.33 27.50 41.28
CA GLN A 25 12.28 27.31 42.30
C GLN A 25 10.85 27.26 41.75
N ASP A 26 10.52 28.08 40.74
CA ASP A 26 9.18 28.11 40.16
C ASP A 26 8.85 26.79 39.43
N LEU A 27 9.80 26.23 38.69
CA LEU A 27 9.63 24.95 38.00
C LEU A 27 9.68 23.77 38.98
N THR A 28 10.51 23.86 40.03
CA THR A 28 10.52 22.88 41.13
C THR A 28 9.16 22.83 41.81
N ARG A 29 8.59 23.98 42.18
CA ARG A 29 7.25 24.05 42.80
C ARG A 29 6.17 23.54 41.86
N GLN A 30 6.23 23.91 40.58
CA GLN A 30 5.31 23.39 39.57
C GLN A 30 5.41 21.86 39.43
N ALA A 31 6.62 21.30 39.52
CA ALA A 31 6.81 19.85 39.52
C ALA A 31 6.19 19.21 40.76
N ASP A 32 6.41 19.78 41.94
CA ASP A 32 5.82 19.31 43.20
C ASP A 32 4.28 19.29 43.14
N ASP A 33 3.67 20.36 42.60
CA ASP A 33 2.21 20.46 42.42
C ASP A 33 1.68 19.38 41.46
N ILE A 34 2.41 19.07 40.38
CA ILE A 34 2.02 18.05 39.40
C ILE A 34 2.20 16.65 39.97
N LEU A 35 3.26 16.42 40.75
CA LEU A 35 3.64 15.10 41.24
C LEU A 35 2.95 14.72 42.55
N GLY A 36 2.63 15.70 43.40
CA GLY A 36 2.06 15.52 44.73
C GLY A 36 3.08 15.15 45.80
N TYR A 37 4.37 15.34 45.53
CA TYR A 37 5.49 15.12 46.45
C TYR A 37 6.66 16.02 46.05
N SER A 38 7.59 16.27 46.98
CA SER A 38 8.78 17.08 46.68
C SER A 38 9.74 16.33 45.76
N ILE A 39 9.92 16.86 44.55
CA ILE A 39 10.88 16.32 43.58
C ILE A 39 12.31 16.51 44.04
N GLU A 40 12.57 17.59 44.77
CA GLU A 40 13.87 17.88 45.37
C GLU A 40 14.22 16.87 46.47
N GLU A 41 13.33 16.65 47.44
CA GLU A 41 13.53 15.66 48.52
C GLU A 41 13.74 14.25 47.94
N LEU A 42 12.95 13.87 46.93
CA LEU A 42 13.10 12.60 46.22
C LEU A 42 14.48 12.46 45.58
N CYS A 43 14.99 13.51 44.94
CA CYS A 43 16.27 13.46 44.21
C CYS A 43 17.48 13.58 45.14
N LEU A 44 17.44 14.43 46.17
CA LEU A 44 18.57 14.73 47.04
C LEU A 44 18.68 13.76 48.22
N GLU A 45 17.54 13.39 48.81
CA GLU A 45 17.48 12.64 50.07
C GLU A 45 16.96 11.21 49.88
N ASP A 46 16.01 11.01 48.96
CA ASP A 46 15.31 9.74 48.71
C ASP A 46 14.91 9.00 50.01
N PRO A 47 14.24 9.67 50.98
CA PRO A 47 14.04 9.15 52.33
C PRO A 47 13.23 7.85 52.36
N ASN A 48 12.39 7.64 51.34
CA ASN A 48 11.51 6.48 51.22
C ASN A 48 12.05 5.40 50.25
N HIS A 49 13.28 5.53 49.75
CA HIS A 49 13.88 4.64 48.75
C HIS A 49 12.96 4.42 47.53
N GLN A 50 12.40 5.51 47.02
CA GLN A 50 11.44 5.53 45.92
C GLN A 50 12.08 5.91 44.59
N LEU A 51 13.24 6.59 44.59
CA LEU A 51 13.88 7.06 43.35
C LEU A 51 14.17 5.93 42.35
N GLY A 52 14.34 4.69 42.81
CA GLY A 52 14.54 3.51 41.95
C GLY A 52 13.26 2.92 41.34
N LYS A 53 12.06 3.40 41.70
CA LYS A 53 10.77 2.91 41.19
C LYS A 53 10.38 3.71 39.96
N THR A 54 10.10 3.05 38.84
CA THR A 54 9.85 3.63 37.51
C THR A 54 8.92 4.87 37.51
N GLN A 55 7.82 4.83 38.26
CA GLN A 55 6.86 5.94 38.35
C GLN A 55 7.40 7.20 39.05
N PHE A 56 8.48 7.08 39.82
CA PHE A 56 9.21 8.18 40.46
C PHE A 56 10.50 8.50 39.68
N THR A 57 11.20 7.48 39.18
CA THR A 57 12.43 7.63 38.41
C THR A 57 12.23 8.46 37.16
N GLN A 58 11.15 8.21 36.40
CA GLN A 58 10.95 8.90 35.13
C GLN A 58 10.67 10.40 35.31
N PRO A 59 9.73 10.84 36.19
CA PRO A 59 9.57 12.25 36.50
C PRO A 59 10.84 12.92 37.03
N ALA A 60 11.57 12.26 37.93
CA ALA A 60 12.80 12.79 38.51
C ALA A 60 13.87 13.06 37.44
N LEU A 61 14.11 12.10 36.55
CA LEU A 61 15.06 12.25 35.45
C LEU A 61 14.63 13.32 34.44
N TYR A 62 13.34 13.39 34.11
CA TYR A 62 12.83 14.43 33.22
C TYR A 62 13.04 15.82 33.82
N THR A 63 12.66 16.02 35.09
CA THR A 63 12.81 17.30 35.79
C THR A 63 14.28 17.72 35.83
N VAL A 64 15.16 16.88 36.35
CA VAL A 64 16.59 17.22 36.47
C VAL A 64 17.23 17.50 35.11
N SER A 65 16.90 16.72 34.08
CA SER A 65 17.45 16.92 32.72
C SER A 65 16.91 18.20 32.06
N ALA A 66 15.63 18.53 32.29
CA ALA A 66 15.04 19.79 31.81
C ALA A 66 15.67 21.00 32.49
N LEU A 67 15.85 20.97 33.82
CA LEU A 67 16.53 22.04 34.56
C LEU A 67 18.00 22.18 34.14
N SER A 68 18.68 21.06 33.92
CA SER A 68 20.08 21.05 33.43
C SER A 68 20.17 21.71 32.05
N TYR A 69 19.22 21.44 31.15
CA TYR A 69 19.13 22.10 29.85
C TYR A 69 18.90 23.60 29.98
N LEU A 70 17.92 24.02 30.79
CA LEU A 70 17.63 25.43 30.99
C LEU A 70 18.83 26.19 31.56
N LYS A 71 19.55 25.60 32.52
CA LYS A 71 20.80 26.15 33.04
C LYS A 71 21.85 26.28 31.95
N LYS A 72 22.05 25.22 31.16
CA LYS A 72 23.03 25.21 30.07
C LYS A 72 22.75 26.30 29.03
N ILE A 73 21.49 26.51 28.67
CA ILE A 73 21.06 27.58 27.77
C ILE A 73 21.28 28.95 28.41
N LYS A 74 20.91 29.12 29.69
CA LYS A 74 21.10 30.38 30.43
C LYS A 74 22.57 30.78 30.56
N GLU A 75 23.48 29.82 30.76
CA GLU A 75 24.92 30.05 30.90
C GLU A 75 25.63 30.27 29.56
N SER A 76 25.26 29.50 28.53
CA SER A 76 25.97 29.53 27.23
C SER A 76 25.34 30.46 26.19
N GLY A 77 24.05 30.77 26.32
CA GLY A 77 23.27 31.48 25.30
C GLY A 77 23.11 30.73 23.97
N ARG A 78 23.53 29.47 23.89
CA ARG A 78 23.60 28.69 22.64
C ARG A 78 22.62 27.51 22.68
N GLU A 79 21.66 27.51 21.76
CA GLU A 79 20.80 26.36 21.50
C GLU A 79 21.55 25.27 20.70
N PRO A 80 21.19 23.98 20.87
CA PRO A 80 21.79 22.92 20.08
C PRO A 80 21.26 22.92 18.63
N ASP A 81 22.06 22.40 17.70
CA ASP A 81 21.67 22.18 16.31
C ASP A 81 20.81 20.91 16.17
N TYR A 82 21.00 19.93 17.06
CA TYR A 82 20.23 18.68 17.12
C TYR A 82 19.99 18.27 18.58
N ALA A 83 18.95 17.49 18.85
CA ALA A 83 18.84 16.77 20.11
C ALA A 83 18.48 15.30 19.92
N ALA A 84 18.85 14.47 20.89
CA ALA A 84 18.36 13.10 20.98
C ALA A 84 18.21 12.72 22.46
N GLY A 85 17.48 11.67 22.76
CA GLY A 85 17.40 11.20 24.13
C GLY A 85 17.16 9.72 24.22
N HIS A 86 17.81 9.07 25.17
CA HIS A 86 17.76 7.61 25.31
C HIS A 86 16.48 7.22 26.07
N SER A 87 15.57 6.50 25.39
CA SER A 87 14.27 6.11 25.95
C SER A 87 13.52 7.32 26.53
N LEU A 88 13.40 7.42 27.85
CA LEU A 88 12.80 8.55 28.56
C LEU A 88 13.40 9.90 28.15
N GLY A 89 14.72 9.98 27.92
CA GLY A 89 15.38 11.24 27.58
C GLY A 89 14.83 11.87 26.28
N GLU A 90 14.15 11.10 25.43
CA GLU A 90 13.51 11.63 24.22
C GLU A 90 12.48 12.72 24.52
N TYR A 91 11.81 12.66 25.68
CA TYR A 91 10.89 13.70 26.13
C TYR A 91 11.62 15.00 26.46
N ASN A 92 12.84 14.92 27.02
CA ASN A 92 13.68 16.10 27.25
C ASN A 92 14.22 16.68 25.95
N ALA A 93 14.53 15.84 24.96
CA ALA A 93 14.93 16.29 23.64
C ALA A 93 13.80 17.05 22.93
N LEU A 94 12.57 16.54 23.01
CA LEU A 94 11.37 17.22 22.48
C LEU A 94 11.05 18.52 23.24
N PHE A 95 11.19 18.53 24.57
CA PHE A 95 11.08 19.74 25.38
C PHE A 95 12.10 20.80 24.94
N ALA A 96 13.37 20.42 24.80
CA ALA A 96 14.43 21.33 24.36
C ALA A 96 14.13 21.94 22.99
N ALA A 97 13.59 21.13 22.08
CA ALA A 97 13.17 21.55 20.74
C ALA A 97 11.88 22.39 20.74
N GLY A 98 11.24 22.64 21.89
CA GLY A 98 10.04 23.47 22.00
C GLY A 98 8.74 22.75 21.62
N CYS A 99 8.74 21.42 21.57
CA CYS A 99 7.56 20.61 21.23
C CYS A 99 6.39 20.82 22.21
N PHE A 100 6.73 21.02 23.49
CA PHE A 100 5.79 21.30 24.57
C PHE A 100 6.52 22.03 25.70
N ASP A 101 5.75 22.62 26.63
CA ASP A 101 6.32 23.27 27.81
C ASP A 101 6.73 22.26 28.90
N PHE A 102 7.39 22.76 29.95
CA PHE A 102 7.89 21.93 31.05
C PHE A 102 6.77 21.13 31.72
N LYS A 103 5.62 21.78 31.97
CA LYS A 103 4.46 21.20 32.64
C LYS A 103 3.88 20.05 31.84
N THR A 104 3.59 20.27 30.56
CA THR A 104 3.04 19.25 29.66
C THR A 104 4.00 18.07 29.56
N GLY A 105 5.29 18.31 29.36
CA GLY A 105 6.27 17.23 29.31
C GLY A 105 6.36 16.42 30.62
N LEU A 106 6.29 17.08 31.78
CA LEU A 106 6.28 16.39 33.07
C LEU A 106 5.00 15.55 33.26
N GLN A 107 3.84 16.06 32.82
CA GLN A 107 2.58 15.32 32.86
C GLN A 107 2.61 14.08 31.96
N LEU A 108 3.14 14.21 30.74
CA LEU A 108 3.36 13.09 29.82
C LEU A 108 4.28 12.02 30.45
N VAL A 109 5.40 12.45 31.01
CA VAL A 109 6.38 11.54 31.65
C VAL A 109 5.81 10.88 32.91
N LYS A 110 5.07 11.62 33.74
CA LYS A 110 4.36 11.07 34.90
C LYS A 110 3.41 9.96 34.46
N LYS A 111 2.56 10.23 33.47
CA LYS A 111 1.60 9.25 32.93
C LYS A 111 2.33 8.03 32.35
N ARG A 112 3.40 8.24 31.57
CA ARG A 112 4.23 7.17 31.03
C ARG A 112 4.82 6.29 32.14
N GLY A 113 5.45 6.91 33.14
CA GLY A 113 6.05 6.22 34.28
C GLY A 113 5.02 5.40 35.08
N GLU A 114 3.83 5.96 35.31
CA GLU A 114 2.71 5.25 35.94
C GLU A 114 2.27 4.03 35.12
N LEU A 115 1.99 4.19 33.83
CA LEU A 115 1.53 3.11 32.96
C LEU A 115 2.58 1.99 32.83
N MET A 116 3.85 2.36 32.62
CA MET A 116 4.95 1.39 32.55
C MET A 116 5.17 0.66 33.88
N SER A 117 4.94 1.32 35.03
CA SER A 117 5.03 0.68 36.34
C SER A 117 3.89 -0.32 36.61
N LYS A 118 2.72 -0.13 35.99
CA LYS A 118 1.53 -0.99 36.13
C LYS A 118 1.50 -2.16 35.15
N ALA A 119 2.31 -2.11 34.09
CA ALA A 119 2.40 -3.17 33.10
C ALA A 119 2.81 -4.51 33.74
N ALA A 120 2.55 -5.60 33.02
CA ALA A 120 2.81 -6.95 33.51
C ALA A 120 4.26 -7.11 34.04
N PRO A 121 4.46 -7.77 35.21
CA PRO A 121 5.79 -7.94 35.78
C PRO A 121 6.76 -8.59 34.80
N GLY A 122 7.92 -7.95 34.61
CA GLY A 122 8.94 -8.41 33.68
C GLY A 122 10.33 -8.10 34.18
N GLY A 123 11.32 -8.32 33.33
CA GLY A 123 12.70 -7.96 33.57
C GLY A 123 13.41 -7.60 32.28
N MET A 124 14.61 -7.06 32.42
CA MET A 124 15.52 -6.77 31.32
C MET A 124 16.92 -7.24 31.69
N ALA A 125 17.76 -7.52 30.69
CA ALA A 125 19.17 -7.82 30.89
C ALA A 125 20.03 -7.18 29.79
N ALA A 126 21.20 -6.68 30.17
CA ALA A 126 22.23 -6.26 29.22
C ALA A 126 23.11 -7.45 28.83
N VAL A 127 23.22 -7.68 27.52
CA VAL A 127 24.07 -8.68 26.89
C VAL A 127 25.29 -7.95 26.31
N LEU A 128 26.44 -8.14 26.94
CA LEU A 128 27.68 -7.45 26.61
C LEU A 128 28.63 -8.37 25.85
N GLY A 129 29.18 -7.88 24.75
CA GLY A 129 30.16 -8.58 23.91
C GLY A 129 29.55 -9.25 22.67
N PHE A 130 28.22 -9.27 22.54
CA PHE A 130 27.54 -9.83 21.36
C PHE A 130 26.87 -8.74 20.52
N THR A 131 26.84 -8.98 19.21
CA THR A 131 26.04 -8.22 18.24
C THR A 131 24.56 -8.57 18.34
N ALA A 132 23.70 -7.75 17.74
CA ALA A 132 22.26 -8.01 17.71
C ALA A 132 21.93 -9.34 17.00
N GLU A 133 22.69 -9.70 15.98
CA GLU A 133 22.57 -10.94 15.21
C GLU A 133 22.89 -12.15 16.09
N GLN A 134 24.02 -12.12 16.80
CA GLN A 134 24.39 -13.17 17.75
C GLN A 134 23.38 -13.31 18.89
N VAL A 135 22.81 -12.19 19.36
CA VAL A 135 21.72 -12.24 20.36
C VAL A 135 20.51 -12.99 19.80
N LYS A 136 20.09 -12.71 18.56
CA LYS A 136 18.97 -13.41 17.92
C LYS A 136 19.26 -14.89 17.74
N GLU A 137 20.48 -15.25 17.36
CA GLU A 137 20.92 -16.65 17.22
C GLU A 137 20.79 -17.40 18.55
N VAL A 138 21.31 -16.86 19.65
CA VAL A 138 21.18 -17.50 20.97
C VAL A 138 19.72 -17.62 21.41
N LEU A 139 18.90 -16.59 21.21
CA LEU A 139 17.48 -16.67 21.56
C LEU A 139 16.76 -17.76 20.75
N SER A 140 17.12 -17.92 19.48
CA SER A 140 16.57 -18.96 18.60
C SER A 140 17.03 -20.37 19.01
N ASP A 141 18.34 -20.56 19.17
CA ASP A 141 18.97 -21.86 19.47
C ASP A 141 18.52 -22.45 20.81
N TYR A 142 18.21 -21.58 21.78
CA TYR A 142 17.72 -21.97 23.10
C TYR A 142 16.19 -21.83 23.23
N HIS A 143 15.48 -21.55 22.13
CA HIS A 143 14.02 -21.46 22.05
C HIS A 143 13.40 -20.45 23.03
N LEU A 144 14.09 -19.34 23.29
CA LEU A 144 13.69 -18.27 24.21
C LEU A 144 12.75 -17.27 23.52
N THR A 145 11.61 -17.76 23.02
CA THR A 145 10.65 -17.00 22.20
C THR A 145 9.86 -15.91 22.94
N GLY A 146 9.92 -15.91 24.28
CA GLY A 146 9.32 -14.89 25.16
C GLY A 146 10.20 -13.66 25.42
N ILE A 147 11.32 -13.53 24.71
CA ILE A 147 12.29 -12.43 24.90
C ILE A 147 12.36 -11.58 23.64
N ASP A 148 12.18 -10.27 23.81
CA ASP A 148 12.36 -9.26 22.77
C ASP A 148 13.71 -8.54 22.97
N ILE A 149 14.29 -8.02 21.89
CA ILE A 149 15.39 -7.05 21.97
C ILE A 149 14.78 -5.68 22.24
N ALA A 150 15.15 -5.06 23.36
CA ALA A 150 14.63 -3.78 23.82
C ALA A 150 15.50 -2.58 23.40
N ASN A 151 16.83 -2.73 23.43
CA ASN A 151 17.73 -1.64 23.07
C ASN A 151 18.96 -2.12 22.32
N HIS A 152 19.37 -1.34 21.32
CA HIS A 152 20.68 -1.40 20.70
C HIS A 152 21.52 -0.26 21.28
N ASN A 153 22.21 -0.49 22.39
CA ASN A 153 22.95 0.57 23.10
C ASN A 153 24.34 0.81 22.54
N SER A 154 25.00 -0.22 22.03
CA SER A 154 26.23 -0.13 21.23
C SER A 154 26.34 -1.37 20.32
N PRO A 155 27.29 -1.44 19.39
CA PRO A 155 27.49 -2.64 18.55
C PRO A 155 27.68 -3.94 19.34
N SER A 156 28.13 -3.84 20.60
CA SER A 156 28.37 -4.98 21.49
C SER A 156 27.64 -4.88 22.83
N GLN A 157 26.60 -4.05 22.94
CA GLN A 157 25.76 -3.94 24.13
C GLN A 157 24.30 -3.89 23.71
N ILE A 158 23.64 -5.04 23.84
CA ILE A 158 22.22 -5.21 23.50
C ILE A 158 21.45 -5.41 24.80
N VAL A 159 20.25 -4.83 24.90
CA VAL A 159 19.36 -5.07 26.04
C VAL A 159 18.20 -5.92 25.56
N ILE A 160 17.90 -6.98 26.30
CA ILE A 160 16.77 -7.86 26.07
C ILE A 160 15.72 -7.67 27.17
N ALA A 161 14.45 -7.94 26.85
CA ALA A 161 13.32 -7.77 27.74
C ALA A 161 12.35 -8.94 27.62
N GLY A 162 11.82 -9.41 28.74
CA GLY A 162 10.91 -10.55 28.79
C GLY A 162 10.34 -10.77 30.18
N THR A 163 9.67 -11.91 30.39
CA THR A 163 9.27 -12.27 31.76
C THR A 163 10.50 -12.42 32.66
N LYS A 164 10.37 -12.19 33.97
CA LYS A 164 11.50 -12.39 34.90
C LYS A 164 12.09 -13.79 34.80
N GLN A 165 11.23 -14.79 34.60
CA GLN A 165 11.64 -16.18 34.45
C GLN A 165 12.45 -16.39 33.17
N ASP A 166 12.03 -15.81 32.05
CA ASP A 166 12.74 -15.98 30.77
C ASP A 166 14.09 -15.26 30.80
N ILE A 167 14.15 -14.06 31.38
CA ILE A 167 15.41 -13.32 31.56
C ILE A 167 16.38 -14.08 32.49
N GLN A 168 15.88 -14.76 33.52
CA GLN A 168 16.72 -15.62 34.37
C GLN A 168 17.21 -16.86 33.61
N LYS A 169 16.35 -17.50 32.81
CA LYS A 169 16.71 -18.67 31.98
C LYS A 169 17.70 -18.33 30.86
N ALA A 170 17.65 -17.10 30.35
CA ALA A 170 18.51 -16.67 29.26
C ALA A 170 19.98 -16.54 29.67
N GLY A 171 20.28 -16.18 30.93
CA GLY A 171 21.66 -16.00 31.41
C GLY A 171 22.57 -17.18 31.10
N PRO A 172 22.25 -18.40 31.56
CA PRO A 172 23.03 -19.60 31.24
C PRO A 172 23.16 -19.91 29.74
N ALA A 173 22.15 -19.58 28.93
CA ALA A 173 22.20 -19.76 27.48
C ALA A 173 23.24 -18.84 26.84
N PHE A 174 23.24 -17.56 27.22
CA PHE A 174 24.23 -16.59 26.76
C PHE A 174 25.64 -16.90 27.26
N GLU A 175 25.79 -17.31 28.53
CA GLU A 175 27.08 -17.74 29.09
C GLU A 175 27.64 -18.95 28.33
N LYS A 176 26.81 -19.95 28.03
CA LYS A 176 27.21 -21.12 27.24
C LYS A 176 27.56 -20.78 25.79
N ALA A 177 26.91 -19.77 25.21
CA ALA A 177 27.24 -19.27 23.89
C ALA A 177 28.55 -18.45 23.85
N GLY A 178 29.14 -18.13 25.01
CA GLY A 178 30.40 -17.39 25.10
C GLY A 178 30.24 -15.88 25.17
N VAL A 179 29.10 -15.38 25.68
CA VAL A 179 28.93 -13.94 25.95
C VAL A 179 30.02 -13.44 26.90
N ARG A 180 30.49 -12.20 26.71
CA ARG A 180 31.48 -11.61 27.64
C ARG A 180 30.87 -11.39 29.03
N MET A 181 29.65 -10.86 29.07
CA MET A 181 28.92 -10.64 30.33
C MET A 181 27.42 -10.57 30.08
N TYR A 182 26.64 -11.22 30.94
CA TYR A 182 25.20 -11.11 31.00
C TYR A 182 24.81 -10.44 32.32
N LEU A 183 24.11 -9.31 32.26
CA LEU A 183 23.81 -8.49 33.44
C LEU A 183 22.30 -8.20 33.54
N PRO A 184 21.56 -8.87 34.44
CA PRO A 184 20.19 -8.50 34.77
C PRO A 184 20.10 -7.05 35.25
N LEU A 185 19.14 -6.29 34.72
CA LEU A 185 18.94 -4.89 35.06
C LEU A 185 17.92 -4.75 36.20
N ASN A 186 18.17 -3.79 37.10
CA ASN A 186 17.28 -3.49 38.22
C ASN A 186 16.08 -2.65 37.76
N VAL A 187 15.17 -3.28 37.03
CA VAL A 187 13.92 -2.69 36.54
C VAL A 187 12.74 -3.61 36.83
N SER A 188 11.56 -3.02 37.00
CA SER A 188 10.35 -3.75 37.38
C SER A 188 9.57 -4.38 36.22
N GLY A 189 9.85 -3.94 34.98
CA GLY A 189 9.09 -4.31 33.78
C GLY A 189 9.98 -4.64 32.59
N ALA A 190 9.38 -5.29 31.59
CA ALA A 190 10.00 -5.60 30.31
C ALA A 190 9.79 -4.44 29.33
N PHE A 191 10.48 -3.31 29.53
CA PHE A 191 10.27 -2.11 28.72
C PHE A 191 10.72 -2.29 27.26
N HIS A 192 10.13 -1.52 26.33
CA HIS A 192 10.45 -1.58 24.90
C HIS A 192 10.23 -2.97 24.28
N SER A 193 9.14 -3.62 24.70
CA SER A 193 8.80 -4.99 24.28
C SER A 193 7.29 -5.19 24.14
N ARG A 194 6.88 -6.36 23.64
CA ARG A 194 5.48 -6.76 23.54
C ARG A 194 4.70 -6.67 24.85
N TYR A 195 5.39 -6.76 26.00
CA TYR A 195 4.76 -6.72 27.32
C TYR A 195 4.25 -5.32 27.71
N MET A 196 4.58 -4.28 26.94
CA MET A 196 4.10 -2.92 27.16
C MET A 196 2.86 -2.57 26.33
N LYS A 197 2.22 -3.53 25.64
CA LYS A 197 1.14 -3.23 24.69
C LYS A 197 -0.09 -2.57 25.31
N ASP A 198 -0.45 -2.98 26.52
CA ASP A 198 -1.57 -2.37 27.25
C ASP A 198 -1.23 -0.93 27.68
N ALA A 199 -0.02 -0.72 28.19
CA ALA A 199 0.49 0.60 28.54
C ALA A 199 0.61 1.53 27.32
N GLU A 200 1.03 1.01 26.16
CA GLU A 200 1.05 1.73 24.87
C GLU A 200 -0.35 2.24 24.52
N LYS A 201 -1.37 1.38 24.61
CA LYS A 201 -2.75 1.73 24.26
C LYS A 201 -3.28 2.85 25.15
N GLU A 202 -3.15 2.71 26.48
CA GLU A 202 -3.58 3.74 27.42
C GLU A 202 -2.79 5.05 27.26
N PHE A 203 -1.51 4.96 26.86
CA PHE A 203 -0.71 6.14 26.61
C PHE A 203 -1.11 6.83 25.31
N ALA A 204 -1.44 6.08 24.25
CA ALA A 204 -1.94 6.62 22.99
C ALA A 204 -3.20 7.46 23.20
N ASP A 205 -4.15 6.95 23.98
CA ASP A 205 -5.39 7.68 24.33
C ASP A 205 -5.06 8.99 25.06
N TYR A 206 -4.07 8.98 25.97
CA TYR A 206 -3.63 10.18 26.68
C TYR A 206 -2.92 11.21 25.77
N LEU A 207 -2.18 10.74 24.76
CA LEU A 207 -1.51 11.63 23.81
C LEU A 207 -2.49 12.37 22.90
N GLU A 208 -3.70 11.84 22.68
CA GLU A 208 -4.66 12.50 21.79
C GLU A 208 -5.10 13.88 22.30
N GLU A 209 -5.22 14.01 23.62
CA GLU A 209 -5.58 15.25 24.32
C GLU A 209 -4.40 16.24 24.46
N THR A 210 -3.19 15.82 24.08
CA THR A 210 -1.99 16.65 24.20
C THR A 210 -1.67 17.38 22.90
N ALA A 211 -1.44 18.69 23.01
CA ALA A 211 -0.99 19.53 21.91
C ALA A 211 0.55 19.46 21.77
N PHE A 212 1.02 19.29 20.53
CA PHE A 212 2.44 19.30 20.19
C PHE A 212 2.71 20.45 19.23
N LEU A 213 3.78 21.19 19.49
CA LEU A 213 4.25 22.30 18.67
C LEU A 213 5.35 21.84 17.70
N PRO A 214 5.52 22.53 16.56
CA PRO A 214 6.62 22.27 15.65
C PRO A 214 7.99 22.38 16.34
N LEU A 215 8.89 21.46 16.01
CA LEU A 215 10.24 21.42 16.58
C LEU A 215 11.10 22.58 16.04
N ARG A 216 11.77 23.30 16.93
CA ARG A 216 12.70 24.41 16.59
C ARG A 216 14.01 23.93 15.98
N PHE A 217 14.42 22.72 16.33
CA PHE A 217 15.58 22.02 15.77
C PHE A 217 15.30 20.50 15.73
N PRO A 218 15.99 19.74 14.86
CA PRO A 218 15.72 18.31 14.70
C PRO A 218 15.99 17.50 15.97
N VAL A 219 15.03 16.64 16.33
CA VAL A 219 15.17 15.65 17.40
C VAL A 219 15.30 14.26 16.78
N ILE A 220 16.30 13.46 17.15
CA ILE A 220 16.46 12.09 16.61
C ILE A 220 15.59 11.11 17.39
N SER A 221 14.67 10.45 16.69
CA SER A 221 13.74 9.48 17.26
C SER A 221 14.41 8.16 17.64
N ASN A 222 14.04 7.59 18.79
CA ASN A 222 14.53 6.25 19.20
C ASN A 222 14.04 5.12 18.28
N LEU A 223 12.88 5.27 17.64
CA LEU A 223 12.26 4.23 16.81
C LEU A 223 12.95 4.08 15.45
N HIS A 224 13.29 5.23 14.85
CA HIS A 224 13.79 5.31 13.48
C HIS A 224 15.28 5.67 13.41
N ALA A 225 15.89 6.09 14.52
CA ALA A 225 17.19 6.75 14.56
C ALA A 225 17.25 7.93 13.58
N ALA A 226 16.15 8.64 13.32
CA ALA A 226 16.04 9.72 12.34
C ALA A 226 15.39 10.95 12.96
N PRO A 227 15.58 12.17 12.41
CA PRO A 227 14.81 13.34 12.80
C PRO A 227 13.30 13.06 12.86
N TYR A 228 12.65 13.56 13.91
CA TYR A 228 11.20 13.60 14.01
C TYR A 228 10.61 14.41 12.85
N LYS A 229 9.50 13.93 12.30
CA LYS A 229 8.56 14.76 11.55
C LYS A 229 7.47 15.26 12.48
N ASN A 230 7.01 16.50 12.29
CA ASN A 230 6.05 17.13 13.20
C ASN A 230 4.72 16.36 13.31
N ASP A 231 4.27 15.70 12.25
CA ASP A 231 3.06 14.89 12.19
C ASP A 231 3.22 13.48 12.80
N GLU A 232 4.46 13.04 13.07
CA GLU A 232 4.76 11.71 13.61
C GLU A 232 5.03 11.72 15.12
N ILE A 233 5.02 12.88 15.79
CA ILE A 233 5.42 13.00 17.21
C ILE A 233 4.59 12.09 18.11
N LYS A 234 3.25 12.16 18.00
CA LYS A 234 2.31 11.33 18.77
C LYS A 234 2.57 9.84 18.52
N THR A 235 2.57 9.43 17.25
CA THR A 235 2.73 8.03 16.85
C THR A 235 4.07 7.46 17.31
N ASN A 236 5.16 8.22 17.19
CA ASN A 236 6.48 7.78 17.62
C ASN A 236 6.54 7.62 19.15
N LEU A 237 6.01 8.56 19.93
CA LEU A 237 5.97 8.44 21.39
C LEU A 237 5.11 7.26 21.88
N THR A 238 4.00 6.96 21.20
CA THR A 238 3.21 5.75 21.45
C THR A 238 4.02 4.49 21.17
N LEU A 239 4.51 4.34 19.94
CA LEU A 239 5.21 3.13 19.51
C LEU A 239 6.55 2.92 20.24
N GLN A 240 7.17 3.98 20.77
CA GLN A 240 8.40 3.91 21.56
C GLN A 240 8.28 2.94 22.75
N MET A 241 7.08 2.77 23.33
CA MET A 241 6.89 1.92 24.52
C MET A 241 7.07 0.42 24.25
N THR A 242 6.77 -0.04 23.03
CA THR A 242 6.79 -1.45 22.62
C THR A 242 7.86 -1.79 21.60
N ASN A 243 8.52 -0.78 21.04
CA ASN A 243 9.55 -0.96 20.03
C ASN A 243 10.95 -0.66 20.57
N GLN A 244 11.94 -1.21 19.86
CA GLN A 244 13.34 -1.19 20.25
C GLN A 244 13.93 0.23 20.15
N VAL A 245 14.76 0.59 21.12
CA VAL A 245 15.54 1.83 21.12
C VAL A 245 16.79 1.65 20.26
N LYS A 246 16.86 2.33 19.11
CA LYS A 246 17.97 2.25 18.14
C LYS A 246 19.12 3.22 18.45
N TRP A 247 19.63 3.19 19.68
CA TRP A 247 20.62 4.17 20.15
C TRP A 247 21.93 4.13 19.37
N THR A 248 22.44 2.93 19.03
CA THR A 248 23.63 2.77 18.19
C THR A 248 23.51 3.56 16.88
N ASP A 249 22.39 3.42 16.18
CA ASP A 249 22.18 4.11 14.90
C ASP A 249 21.93 5.61 15.07
N THR A 250 21.29 6.02 16.16
CA THR A 250 21.15 7.45 16.53
C THR A 250 22.51 8.11 16.62
N ILE A 251 23.44 7.52 17.38
CA ILE A 251 24.79 8.08 17.53
C ILE A 251 25.56 7.99 16.22
N ARG A 252 25.49 6.86 15.48
CA ARG A 252 26.17 6.72 14.17
C ARG A 252 25.79 7.81 13.18
N ARG A 253 24.54 8.30 13.23
CA ARG A 253 24.10 9.42 12.39
C ARG A 253 24.60 10.75 12.87
N LEU A 254 24.55 10.98 14.19
CA LEU A 254 25.07 12.20 14.79
C LEU A 254 26.58 12.37 14.59
N ILE A 255 27.36 11.28 14.58
CA ILE A 255 28.81 11.35 14.28
C ILE A 255 29.10 11.49 12.77
N GLY A 256 28.10 11.25 11.92
CA GLY A 256 28.17 11.49 10.47
C GLY A 256 27.95 12.95 10.08
N LEU A 257 27.49 13.79 11.01
CA LEU A 257 27.41 15.24 10.84
C LEU A 257 28.79 15.87 10.97
N GLU A 258 29.15 16.75 10.03
CA GLU A 258 30.45 17.42 10.04
C GLU A 258 30.64 18.27 11.30
N ASN A 259 31.78 18.07 11.97
CA ASN A 259 32.18 18.80 13.18
C ASN A 259 31.11 18.83 14.28
N ASN A 260 30.41 17.71 14.49
CA ASN A 260 29.34 17.63 15.50
C ASN A 260 29.88 17.26 16.89
N GLU A 261 29.74 18.18 17.84
CA GLU A 261 30.01 17.97 19.26
C GLU A 261 28.77 17.39 19.93
N ILE A 262 28.86 16.20 20.51
CA ILE A 262 27.75 15.54 21.21
C ILE A 262 27.96 15.68 22.72
N ALA A 263 27.09 16.41 23.40
CA ALA A 263 27.17 16.68 24.83
C ALA A 263 25.95 16.09 25.58
N GLU A 264 26.22 15.30 26.61
CA GLU A 264 25.18 14.79 27.52
C GLU A 264 24.68 15.90 28.44
N VAL A 265 23.36 16.07 28.52
CA VAL A 265 22.70 17.08 29.36
C VAL A 265 21.72 16.36 30.29
N GLY A 266 22.06 16.34 31.59
CA GLY A 266 21.30 15.65 32.62
C GLY A 266 22.22 14.97 33.63
N PRO A 267 21.68 14.13 34.52
CA PRO A 267 22.46 13.47 35.54
C PRO A 267 23.29 12.31 34.98
N GLY A 268 24.53 12.18 35.47
CA GLY A 268 25.42 11.06 35.16
C GLY A 268 26.26 11.26 33.89
N GLU A 269 26.87 10.17 33.42
CA GLU A 269 27.74 10.14 32.23
C GLU A 269 27.48 8.89 31.36
N VAL A 270 26.28 8.33 31.44
CA VAL A 270 25.96 7.04 30.80
C VAL A 270 26.01 7.19 29.28
N LEU A 271 25.40 8.25 28.74
CA LEU A 271 25.39 8.47 27.29
C LEU A 271 26.75 8.92 26.77
N THR A 272 27.54 9.64 27.57
CA THR A 272 28.92 10.02 27.24
C THR A 272 29.76 8.77 27.03
N LYS A 273 29.67 7.79 27.93
CA LYS A 273 30.39 6.51 27.81
C LYS A 273 29.90 5.68 26.62
N LEU A 274 28.59 5.57 26.41
CA LEU A 274 28.03 4.87 25.25
C LEU A 274 28.43 5.54 23.92
N THR A 275 28.37 6.86 23.85
CA THR A 275 28.73 7.63 22.65
C THR A 275 30.20 7.40 22.28
N ARG A 276 31.11 7.47 23.26
CA ARG A 276 32.54 7.16 23.04
C ARG A 276 32.76 5.73 22.55
N GLN A 277 32.01 4.76 23.09
CA GLN A 277 32.09 3.37 22.65
C GLN A 277 31.62 3.21 21.20
N ILE A 278 30.48 3.81 20.84
CA ILE A 278 29.94 3.74 19.47
C ILE A 278 30.86 4.45 18.48
N GLN A 279 31.43 5.60 18.83
CA GLN A 279 32.42 6.33 18.02
C GLN A 279 33.65 5.47 17.71
N LYS A 280 34.05 4.60 18.64
CA LYS A 280 35.18 3.69 18.47
C LYS A 280 34.83 2.48 17.60
N ASP A 281 33.63 1.92 17.78
CA ASP A 281 33.29 0.59 17.26
C ASP A 281 32.40 0.62 16.01
N ALA A 282 31.83 1.76 15.64
CA ALA A 282 30.88 1.87 14.54
C ALA A 282 31.26 2.98 13.55
N VAL A 283 30.97 2.71 12.28
CA VAL A 283 31.12 3.71 11.22
C VAL A 283 29.93 4.69 11.22
N PRO A 284 30.17 5.97 10.89
CA PRO A 284 29.11 6.93 10.69
C PRO A 284 28.06 6.45 9.69
N LEU A 285 26.81 6.82 9.92
CA LEU A 285 25.72 6.64 8.99
C LEU A 285 25.35 8.01 8.40
N PRO A 286 25.01 8.10 7.10
CA PRO A 286 24.51 9.34 6.54
C PRO A 286 23.19 9.72 7.23
N MET A 287 23.03 11.01 7.54
CA MET A 287 21.71 11.55 7.87
C MET A 287 20.78 11.30 6.67
N PRO A 288 19.52 10.88 6.90
CA PRO A 288 18.54 10.82 5.83
C PRO A 288 18.47 12.19 5.16
N LYS A 289 18.57 12.24 3.83
CA LYS A 289 18.50 13.51 3.09
C LYS A 289 17.13 14.15 3.33
N GLU A 290 17.12 15.39 3.81
CA GLU A 290 15.96 16.27 3.69
C GLU A 290 15.81 16.63 2.21
N GLU A 291 14.65 16.37 1.62
CA GLU A 291 14.30 16.90 0.31
C GLU A 291 14.01 18.40 0.50
N SER A 292 14.91 19.26 0.00
CA SER A 292 14.87 20.70 0.24
C SER A 292 13.70 21.35 -0.49
N ASP A 293 12.73 21.84 0.28
CA ASP A 293 11.69 22.76 -0.14
C ASP A 293 12.28 24.13 -0.53
N THR A 294 12.07 24.55 -1.78
CA THR A 294 12.00 25.98 -2.12
C THR A 294 10.68 26.25 -2.83
N ALA A 295 9.97 27.23 -2.29
CA ALA A 295 8.55 27.51 -2.47
C ALA A 295 8.19 28.07 -3.86
N ASP A 296 7.03 27.69 -4.41
CA ASP A 296 5.77 28.40 -4.12
C ASP A 296 4.54 27.73 -4.75
N VAL A 297 3.39 27.95 -4.09
CA VAL A 297 1.99 27.57 -4.43
C VAL A 297 1.47 26.24 -3.85
N LYS A 298 0.97 26.37 -2.60
CA LYS A 298 -0.20 25.71 -1.98
C LYS A 298 -0.84 24.52 -2.73
N ALA A 299 -0.47 23.29 -2.35
CA ALA A 299 -1.40 22.16 -2.12
C ALA A 299 -0.69 20.96 -1.46
N SER A 300 -1.27 20.52 -0.35
CA SER A 300 -1.23 19.20 0.30
C SER A 300 0.09 18.53 0.73
N ALA A 301 0.14 18.34 2.06
CA ALA A 301 0.87 17.33 2.80
C ALA A 301 0.88 15.91 2.17
N ALA A 302 2.06 15.30 2.10
CA ALA A 302 2.37 13.87 2.29
C ALA A 302 3.74 13.53 1.66
N HIS A 303 4.84 13.56 2.44
CA HIS A 303 6.06 12.83 2.06
C HIS A 303 6.26 11.64 3.02
N SER A 304 5.49 10.58 2.76
CA SER A 304 5.67 9.25 3.37
C SER A 304 7.05 8.70 3.02
N GLN A 305 7.77 8.15 4.01
CA GLN A 305 9.01 7.41 3.78
C GLN A 305 8.74 6.26 2.80
N LYS A 306 9.25 6.32 1.56
CA LYS A 306 9.02 5.29 0.55
C LYS A 306 9.64 3.95 0.99
N THR A 307 8.81 2.93 1.15
CA THR A 307 9.22 1.55 1.44
C THR A 307 9.96 0.91 0.25
N ALA A 308 10.43 -0.33 0.39
CA ALA A 308 11.06 -1.04 -0.72
C ALA A 308 10.08 -1.34 -1.86
N GLY A 309 8.85 -1.75 -1.53
CA GLY A 309 7.78 -1.95 -2.51
C GLY A 309 7.44 -0.67 -3.27
N MET A 310 7.43 0.48 -2.58
CA MET A 310 7.19 1.80 -3.22
C MET A 310 8.32 2.22 -4.17
N ARG A 311 9.52 1.64 -4.09
CA ARG A 311 10.62 1.91 -5.04
C ARG A 311 10.55 1.09 -6.31
N LEU A 312 9.75 0.02 -6.35
CA LEU A 312 9.56 -0.76 -7.58
C LEU A 312 8.86 0.07 -8.66
N GLY A 313 9.13 -0.29 -9.91
CA GLY A 313 8.57 0.35 -11.10
C GLY A 313 9.07 1.77 -11.35
N ASN A 314 8.41 2.46 -12.27
CA ASN A 314 8.81 3.76 -12.78
C ASN A 314 8.35 4.91 -11.85
N GLU A 315 9.25 5.83 -11.51
CA GLU A 315 8.95 6.97 -10.63
C GLU A 315 8.00 7.99 -11.28
N ASP A 316 8.11 8.23 -12.58
CA ASP A 316 7.22 9.17 -13.28
C ASP A 316 5.80 8.64 -13.37
N PHE A 317 5.61 7.33 -13.50
CA PHE A 317 4.30 6.70 -13.37
C PHE A 317 3.67 7.03 -12.01
N LYS A 318 4.44 6.85 -10.93
CA LYS A 318 3.97 7.13 -9.56
C LYS A 318 3.66 8.61 -9.35
N LYS A 319 4.50 9.51 -9.87
CA LYS A 319 4.29 10.97 -9.81
C LYS A 319 3.10 11.42 -10.62
N ASP A 320 3.01 11.00 -11.89
CA ASP A 320 1.96 11.44 -12.82
C ASP A 320 0.56 11.06 -12.36
N TYR A 321 0.44 9.97 -11.60
CA TYR A 321 -0.82 9.50 -11.03
C TYR A 321 -0.94 9.70 -9.52
N ASN A 322 -0.02 10.41 -8.87
CA ASN A 322 -0.07 10.66 -7.43
C ASN A 322 -0.30 9.38 -6.58
N ILE A 323 0.54 8.37 -6.79
CA ILE A 323 0.48 7.08 -6.09
C ILE A 323 1.82 6.70 -5.48
N GLN A 324 1.77 5.81 -4.49
CA GLN A 324 2.95 5.33 -3.77
C GLN A 324 3.56 4.07 -4.42
N TYR A 325 2.72 3.22 -5.02
CA TYR A 325 3.14 1.96 -5.64
C TYR A 325 2.90 2.00 -7.15
N ALA A 326 3.85 1.47 -7.93
CA ALA A 326 3.68 1.24 -9.37
C ALA A 326 2.77 0.02 -9.62
N TYR A 327 1.53 0.14 -9.17
CA TYR A 327 0.56 -0.95 -9.05
C TYR A 327 -0.85 -0.45 -9.35
N MET A 328 -1.60 -1.25 -10.12
CA MET A 328 -3.02 -1.01 -10.40
C MET A 328 -3.88 -2.25 -10.16
N THR A 329 -5.10 -2.05 -9.68
CA THR A 329 -6.18 -3.04 -9.75
C THR A 329 -6.97 -2.83 -11.03
N GLY A 330 -6.90 -3.81 -11.93
CA GLY A 330 -7.59 -3.76 -13.23
C GLY A 330 -9.11 -3.85 -13.08
N SER A 331 -9.82 -3.30 -14.06
CA SER A 331 -11.28 -3.29 -14.05
C SER A 331 -11.88 -4.70 -14.11
N MET A 332 -12.99 -4.90 -13.40
CA MET A 332 -13.82 -6.11 -13.47
C MET A 332 -15.28 -5.70 -13.66
N TYR A 333 -15.90 -6.15 -14.75
CA TYR A 333 -17.20 -5.70 -15.26
C TYR A 333 -18.33 -5.73 -14.23
N ARG A 334 -19.44 -5.03 -14.54
CA ARG A 334 -20.67 -4.96 -13.73
C ARG A 334 -20.44 -4.50 -12.30
N GLY A 335 -19.41 -3.68 -12.06
CA GLY A 335 -19.08 -3.19 -10.72
C GLY A 335 -18.48 -4.24 -9.79
N ILE A 336 -17.97 -5.37 -10.31
CA ILE A 336 -17.17 -6.30 -9.50
C ILE A 336 -15.93 -5.57 -8.97
N ALA A 337 -15.26 -4.79 -9.82
CA ALA A 337 -14.37 -3.73 -9.36
C ALA A 337 -15.25 -2.57 -8.89
N SER A 338 -15.64 -2.64 -7.62
CA SER A 338 -16.67 -1.82 -6.98
C SER A 338 -16.16 -0.43 -6.61
N GLU A 339 -17.06 0.49 -6.25
CA GLU A 339 -16.69 1.76 -5.66
C GLU A 339 -15.84 1.58 -4.40
N GLN A 340 -16.20 0.62 -3.54
CA GLN A 340 -15.46 0.34 -2.31
C GLN A 340 -14.02 -0.09 -2.60
N MET A 341 -13.82 -0.95 -3.60
CA MET A 341 -12.49 -1.41 -4.02
C MET A 341 -11.64 -0.25 -4.53
N VAL A 342 -12.21 0.59 -5.40
CA VAL A 342 -11.52 1.75 -5.96
C VAL A 342 -11.15 2.77 -4.89
N ILE A 343 -12.08 3.08 -3.98
CA ILE A 343 -11.84 4.00 -2.85
C ILE A 343 -10.72 3.46 -1.95
N LYS A 344 -10.75 2.16 -1.65
CA LYS A 344 -9.75 1.53 -0.77
C LYS A 344 -8.35 1.53 -1.40
N ALA A 345 -8.25 1.20 -2.69
CA ALA A 345 -6.99 1.25 -3.44
C ALA A 345 -6.42 2.68 -3.52
N ALA A 346 -7.27 3.66 -3.86
CA ALA A 346 -6.86 5.06 -3.98
C ALA A 346 -6.32 5.63 -2.66
N LYS A 347 -7.02 5.39 -1.55
CA LYS A 347 -6.57 5.81 -0.20
C LYS A 347 -5.28 5.14 0.25
N ALA A 348 -4.94 4.00 -0.32
CA ALA A 348 -3.72 3.27 -0.04
C ALA A 348 -2.54 3.68 -0.93
N GLY A 349 -2.72 4.69 -1.80
CA GLY A 349 -1.70 5.13 -2.75
C GLY A 349 -1.48 4.15 -3.89
N MET A 350 -2.54 3.52 -4.40
CA MET A 350 -2.53 2.59 -5.53
C MET A 350 -3.61 3.00 -6.55
N LEU A 351 -3.48 2.59 -7.82
CA LEU A 351 -4.54 2.81 -8.81
C LEU A 351 -5.64 1.75 -8.68
N GLY A 352 -6.90 2.20 -8.71
CA GLY A 352 -8.04 1.32 -8.90
C GLY A 352 -8.95 1.83 -10.02
N PHE A 353 -9.43 0.90 -10.85
CA PHE A 353 -10.33 1.20 -11.96
C PHE A 353 -11.73 0.62 -11.73
N PHE A 354 -12.75 1.48 -11.77
CA PHE A 354 -14.13 1.05 -11.60
C PHE A 354 -14.65 0.26 -12.82
N GLY A 355 -15.31 -0.86 -12.56
CA GLY A 355 -15.79 -1.80 -13.56
C GLY A 355 -17.08 -1.40 -14.27
N THR A 356 -16.99 -0.54 -15.28
CA THR A 356 -18.17 -0.01 -16.01
C THR A 356 -18.80 -0.98 -16.99
N GLY A 357 -18.07 -2.01 -17.44
CA GLY A 357 -18.54 -2.97 -18.44
C GLY A 357 -19.91 -3.55 -18.11
N GLY A 358 -20.89 -3.40 -19.01
CA GLY A 358 -22.25 -3.91 -18.80
C GLY A 358 -23.16 -3.11 -17.86
N LEU A 359 -22.70 -1.99 -17.27
CA LEU A 359 -23.55 -1.07 -16.49
C LEU A 359 -24.24 -0.02 -17.37
N SER A 360 -25.32 0.57 -16.86
CA SER A 360 -25.99 1.72 -17.48
C SER A 360 -25.21 3.03 -17.23
N ILE A 361 -25.39 4.03 -18.09
CA ILE A 361 -24.77 5.36 -17.92
C ILE A 361 -25.16 5.99 -16.58
N GLU A 362 -26.42 5.83 -16.17
CA GLU A 362 -26.92 6.32 -14.88
C GLU A 362 -26.19 5.67 -13.70
N ARG A 363 -26.06 4.34 -13.69
CA ARG A 363 -25.35 3.62 -12.63
C ARG A 363 -23.87 4.00 -12.56
N ILE A 364 -23.24 4.26 -13.72
CA ILE A 364 -21.86 4.74 -13.78
C ILE A 364 -21.77 6.17 -13.21
N GLY A 365 -22.71 7.05 -13.52
CA GLY A 365 -22.78 8.40 -12.93
C GLY A 365 -22.91 8.38 -11.41
N GLN A 366 -23.74 7.48 -10.87
CA GLN A 366 -23.85 7.25 -9.44
C GLN A 366 -22.52 6.79 -8.82
N ALA A 367 -21.81 5.85 -9.48
CA ALA A 367 -20.51 5.37 -9.01
C ALA A 367 -19.48 6.51 -8.92
N ILE A 368 -19.43 7.36 -9.94
CA ILE A 368 -18.55 8.53 -9.96
C ILE A 368 -18.84 9.46 -8.77
N GLY A 369 -20.11 9.74 -8.50
CA GLY A 369 -20.53 10.54 -7.34
C GLY A 369 -20.02 9.94 -6.02
N THR A 370 -20.29 8.66 -5.80
CA THR A 370 -19.86 7.95 -4.58
C THR A 370 -18.34 7.97 -4.39
N ILE A 371 -17.57 7.66 -5.43
CA ILE A 371 -16.10 7.60 -5.34
C ILE A 371 -15.53 9.00 -5.04
N ARG A 372 -15.97 10.04 -5.78
CA ARG A 372 -15.50 11.42 -5.56
C ARG A 372 -15.85 11.96 -4.19
N SER A 373 -17.03 11.63 -3.64
CA SER A 373 -17.39 12.05 -2.29
C SER A 373 -16.49 11.43 -1.20
N ALA A 374 -15.94 10.25 -1.46
CA ALA A 374 -15.09 9.52 -0.53
C ALA A 374 -13.59 9.85 -0.64
N LEU A 375 -13.12 10.33 -1.80
CA LEU A 375 -11.73 10.71 -2.10
C LEU A 375 -11.62 12.25 -2.15
N ARG A 376 -11.15 12.85 -1.05
CA ARG A 376 -11.20 14.32 -0.84
C ARG A 376 -9.82 14.97 -0.69
N GLN A 377 -8.75 14.20 -0.83
CA GLN A 377 -7.37 14.63 -0.64
C GLN A 377 -6.57 14.65 -1.96
N GLY A 378 -7.26 14.55 -3.09
CA GLY A 378 -6.62 14.47 -4.40
C GLY A 378 -6.13 13.06 -4.75
N GLU A 379 -6.70 12.02 -4.12
CA GLU A 379 -6.41 10.64 -4.47
C GLU A 379 -6.87 10.32 -5.90
N THR A 380 -5.98 9.72 -6.69
CA THR A 380 -6.28 9.35 -8.08
C THR A 380 -7.07 8.05 -8.15
N PHE A 381 -8.09 8.04 -9.00
CA PHE A 381 -8.82 6.82 -9.38
C PHE A 381 -9.17 6.84 -10.86
N GLY A 382 -9.42 5.67 -11.44
CA GLY A 382 -9.77 5.54 -12.85
C GLY A 382 -11.14 4.91 -13.10
N MET A 383 -11.63 5.08 -14.32
CA MET A 383 -12.85 4.43 -14.82
C MET A 383 -12.51 3.53 -16.01
N ASN A 384 -13.13 2.36 -16.11
CA ASN A 384 -12.98 1.55 -17.30
C ASN A 384 -13.72 2.17 -18.49
N LEU A 385 -13.10 2.18 -19.66
CA LEU A 385 -13.78 2.36 -20.93
C LEU A 385 -13.62 1.08 -21.77
N LEU A 386 -14.67 0.25 -21.78
CA LEU A 386 -14.67 -1.01 -22.50
C LEU A 386 -15.26 -0.84 -23.90
N HIS A 387 -14.45 -1.05 -24.92
CA HIS A 387 -14.87 -0.97 -26.32
C HIS A 387 -15.87 -2.09 -26.65
N HIS A 388 -16.93 -1.73 -27.37
CA HIS A 388 -17.88 -2.70 -27.91
C HIS A 388 -18.27 -2.31 -29.33
N MET A 389 -17.86 -3.13 -30.31
CA MET A 389 -18.07 -2.89 -31.75
C MET A 389 -19.53 -2.57 -32.13
N MET A 390 -20.50 -3.15 -31.41
CA MET A 390 -21.93 -3.02 -31.71
C MET A 390 -22.58 -1.78 -31.07
N SER A 391 -21.87 -1.03 -30.23
CA SER A 391 -22.44 0.10 -29.50
C SER A 391 -21.50 1.31 -29.37
N PRO A 392 -21.02 1.88 -30.50
CA PRO A 392 -20.12 3.03 -30.47
C PRO A 392 -20.74 4.27 -29.81
N ASP A 393 -22.06 4.45 -29.90
CA ASP A 393 -22.78 5.54 -29.22
C ASP A 393 -22.62 5.50 -27.70
N LYS A 394 -22.59 4.28 -27.11
CA LYS A 394 -22.39 4.11 -25.67
C LYS A 394 -21.02 4.60 -25.24
N GLU A 395 -19.99 4.37 -26.05
CA GLU A 395 -18.63 4.87 -25.79
C GLU A 395 -18.58 6.40 -25.78
N VAL A 396 -19.21 7.05 -26.75
CA VAL A 396 -19.32 8.52 -26.81
C VAL A 396 -20.01 9.05 -25.56
N ARG A 397 -21.16 8.48 -25.18
CA ARG A 397 -21.89 8.89 -23.97
C ARG A 397 -21.13 8.66 -22.67
N MET A 398 -20.30 7.61 -22.59
CA MET A 398 -19.41 7.39 -21.45
C MET A 398 -18.33 8.47 -21.38
N ILE A 399 -17.72 8.84 -22.50
CA ILE A 399 -16.74 9.93 -22.54
C ILE A 399 -17.39 11.26 -22.18
N ASP A 400 -18.57 11.57 -22.69
CA ASP A 400 -19.29 12.79 -22.33
C ASP A 400 -19.60 12.83 -20.82
N LEU A 401 -19.99 11.68 -20.23
CA LEU A 401 -20.17 11.55 -18.78
C LEU A 401 -18.86 11.80 -18.02
N TYR A 402 -17.74 11.23 -18.48
CA TYR A 402 -16.43 11.36 -17.83
C TYR A 402 -15.92 12.79 -17.85
N LEU A 403 -16.00 13.45 -19.01
CA LEU A 403 -15.63 14.85 -19.17
C LEU A 403 -16.52 15.75 -18.29
N LYS A 404 -17.83 15.51 -18.28
CA LYS A 404 -18.78 16.27 -17.44
C LYS A 404 -18.49 16.15 -15.94
N ASN A 405 -17.99 15.00 -15.49
CA ASN A 405 -17.76 14.73 -14.06
C ASN A 405 -16.27 14.81 -13.65
N GLY A 406 -15.40 15.37 -14.51
CA GLY A 406 -13.98 15.55 -14.21
C GLY A 406 -13.25 14.24 -13.93
N ILE A 407 -13.52 13.20 -14.73
CA ILE A 407 -12.76 11.94 -14.70
C ILE A 407 -11.53 12.10 -15.58
N HIS A 408 -10.36 12.09 -14.95
CA HIS A 408 -9.07 12.38 -15.60
C HIS A 408 -8.20 11.15 -15.87
N LEU A 409 -8.71 9.96 -15.59
CA LEU A 409 -8.01 8.70 -15.84
C LEU A 409 -8.99 7.61 -16.32
N ILE A 410 -8.66 6.96 -17.44
CA ILE A 410 -9.37 5.76 -17.90
C ILE A 410 -8.43 4.57 -18.15
N GLU A 411 -8.93 3.36 -17.88
CA GLU A 411 -8.38 2.11 -18.44
C GLU A 411 -9.16 1.79 -19.71
N ALA A 412 -8.54 1.97 -20.86
CA ALA A 412 -9.13 1.66 -22.17
C ALA A 412 -8.84 0.21 -22.54
N SER A 413 -9.87 -0.62 -22.66
CA SER A 413 -9.71 -2.07 -22.91
C SER A 413 -10.61 -2.58 -24.04
N ALA A 414 -10.20 -3.70 -24.65
CA ALA A 414 -10.85 -4.35 -25.80
C ALA A 414 -10.89 -3.52 -27.10
N PHE A 415 -10.13 -2.43 -27.19
CA PHE A 415 -9.99 -1.64 -28.41
C PHE A 415 -9.18 -2.40 -29.46
N MET A 416 -9.64 -2.38 -30.71
CA MET A 416 -8.89 -2.88 -31.87
C MET A 416 -8.13 -1.75 -32.60
N GLY A 417 -8.33 -0.51 -32.16
CA GLY A 417 -7.76 0.70 -32.75
C GLY A 417 -8.31 1.95 -32.08
N ILE A 418 -7.87 3.13 -32.54
CA ILE A 418 -8.27 4.41 -31.98
C ILE A 418 -9.66 4.83 -32.50
N THR A 419 -10.55 5.20 -31.58
CA THR A 419 -11.92 5.66 -31.91
C THR A 419 -12.06 7.17 -31.72
N PRO A 420 -13.05 7.82 -32.37
CA PRO A 420 -13.34 9.24 -32.13
C PRO A 420 -13.60 9.57 -30.65
N ALA A 421 -14.24 8.67 -29.90
CA ALA A 421 -14.51 8.87 -28.47
C ALA A 421 -13.21 8.98 -27.66
N LEU A 422 -12.24 8.09 -27.90
CA LEU A 422 -10.92 8.16 -27.26
C LEU A 422 -10.17 9.45 -27.63
N VAL A 423 -10.21 9.86 -28.89
CA VAL A 423 -9.56 11.10 -29.34
C VAL A 423 -10.19 12.32 -28.67
N ILE A 424 -11.53 12.37 -28.55
CA ILE A 424 -12.23 13.43 -27.81
C ILE A 424 -11.71 13.46 -26.37
N TYR A 425 -11.72 12.33 -25.67
CA TYR A 425 -11.27 12.26 -24.28
C TYR A 425 -9.82 12.75 -24.11
N ARG A 426 -8.91 12.24 -24.95
CA ARG A 426 -7.48 12.56 -24.91
C ARG A 426 -7.18 14.03 -25.21
N ALA A 427 -7.86 14.60 -26.20
CA ALA A 427 -7.56 15.94 -26.69
C ALA A 427 -8.31 17.04 -25.94
N LYS A 428 -9.42 16.74 -25.26
CA LYS A 428 -10.22 17.76 -24.59
C LYS A 428 -9.47 18.38 -23.42
N GLY A 429 -9.39 19.71 -23.41
CA GLY A 429 -8.70 20.48 -22.38
C GLY A 429 -7.18 20.54 -22.53
N LEU A 430 -6.60 20.00 -23.61
CA LEU A 430 -5.18 20.18 -23.87
C LEU A 430 -4.84 21.66 -24.02
N SER A 431 -3.77 22.07 -23.36
CA SER A 431 -3.24 23.43 -23.42
C SER A 431 -1.72 23.41 -23.39
N ARG A 432 -1.09 24.53 -23.77
CA ARG A 432 0.35 24.71 -23.71
C ARG A 432 0.70 25.43 -22.41
N ASN A 433 1.60 24.85 -21.62
CA ASN A 433 2.15 25.50 -20.43
C ASN A 433 3.14 26.61 -20.83
N HIS A 434 3.49 27.48 -19.89
CA HIS A 434 4.42 28.59 -20.12
C HIS A 434 5.84 28.13 -20.46
N ASP A 435 6.23 26.94 -20.02
CA ASP A 435 7.51 26.30 -20.32
C ASP A 435 7.54 25.56 -21.68
N GLY A 436 6.45 25.61 -22.45
CA GLY A 436 6.31 24.93 -23.74
C GLY A 436 5.84 23.47 -23.67
N SER A 437 5.68 22.89 -22.47
CA SER A 437 5.15 21.54 -22.32
C SER A 437 3.64 21.48 -22.61
N VAL A 438 3.15 20.30 -23.04
CA VAL A 438 1.71 20.07 -23.24
C VAL A 438 1.07 19.68 -21.90
N SER A 439 0.08 20.44 -21.47
CA SER A 439 -0.71 20.16 -20.27
C SER A 439 -1.81 19.15 -20.59
N VAL A 440 -1.60 17.91 -20.17
CA VAL A 440 -2.51 16.79 -20.41
C VAL A 440 -3.46 16.62 -19.24
N GLN A 441 -4.74 16.92 -19.45
CA GLN A 441 -5.79 16.81 -18.42
C GLN A 441 -6.31 15.38 -18.26
N ASN A 442 -6.45 14.65 -19.37
CA ASN A 442 -7.14 13.37 -19.43
C ASN A 442 -6.17 12.27 -19.84
N ARG A 443 -5.87 11.39 -18.88
CA ARG A 443 -4.88 10.33 -19.03
C ARG A 443 -5.51 9.00 -19.42
N ILE A 444 -4.79 8.22 -20.21
CA ILE A 444 -5.25 6.92 -20.71
C ILE A 444 -4.18 5.87 -20.41
N ILE A 445 -4.57 4.83 -19.68
CA ILE A 445 -3.84 3.55 -19.64
C ILE A 445 -4.54 2.60 -20.61
N ALA A 446 -3.88 2.23 -21.70
CA ALA A 446 -4.43 1.29 -22.67
C ALA A 446 -4.04 -0.13 -22.29
N LYS A 447 -5.03 -1.00 -22.02
CA LYS A 447 -4.80 -2.42 -21.77
C LYS A 447 -4.91 -3.21 -23.07
N VAL A 448 -3.79 -3.80 -23.49
CA VAL A 448 -3.64 -4.41 -24.83
C VAL A 448 -2.85 -5.71 -24.77
N SER A 449 -3.14 -6.63 -25.68
CA SER A 449 -2.45 -7.91 -25.85
C SER A 449 -1.69 -8.00 -27.18
N ARG A 450 -1.98 -7.11 -28.14
CA ARG A 450 -1.49 -7.20 -29.52
C ARG A 450 -0.60 -6.02 -29.91
N PRO A 451 0.57 -6.25 -30.56
CA PRO A 451 1.50 -5.18 -30.91
C PRO A 451 0.90 -4.08 -31.79
N GLU A 452 0.04 -4.42 -32.76
CA GLU A 452 -0.58 -3.44 -33.66
C GLU A 452 -1.52 -2.48 -32.93
N VAL A 453 -2.21 -2.97 -31.88
CA VAL A 453 -3.06 -2.13 -31.03
C VAL A 453 -2.19 -1.26 -30.11
N ALA A 454 -1.13 -1.84 -29.53
CA ALA A 454 -0.17 -1.07 -28.73
C ALA A 454 0.47 0.06 -29.55
N GLU A 455 0.87 -0.21 -30.79
CA GLU A 455 1.40 0.80 -31.71
C GLU A 455 0.38 1.91 -31.98
N ALA A 456 -0.89 1.58 -32.18
CA ALA A 456 -1.94 2.57 -32.38
C ALA A 456 -2.08 3.54 -31.17
N PHE A 457 -1.93 3.03 -29.93
CA PHE A 457 -1.94 3.86 -28.72
C PHE A 457 -0.62 4.62 -28.46
N LEU A 458 0.51 4.11 -28.95
CA LEU A 458 1.81 4.77 -28.86
C LEU A 458 1.98 5.89 -29.91
N ASN A 459 1.21 5.85 -31.00
CA ASN A 459 1.13 6.94 -31.96
C ASN A 459 0.23 8.08 -31.45
N PRO A 460 0.36 9.30 -32.01
CA PRO A 460 -0.57 10.39 -31.74
C PRO A 460 -1.97 10.11 -32.28
N ALA A 461 -2.93 10.96 -31.92
CA ALA A 461 -4.28 10.88 -32.46
C ALA A 461 -4.26 10.97 -34.00
N PRO A 462 -4.99 10.10 -34.73
CA PRO A 462 -4.99 10.14 -36.19
C PRO A 462 -5.50 11.49 -36.73
N ALA A 463 -4.75 12.10 -37.65
CA ALA A 463 -5.05 13.43 -38.16
C ALA A 463 -6.47 13.56 -38.75
N HIS A 464 -6.92 12.56 -39.52
CA HIS A 464 -8.26 12.56 -40.11
C HIS A 464 -9.39 12.57 -39.06
N VAL A 465 -9.17 11.96 -37.88
CA VAL A 465 -10.14 11.98 -36.77
C VAL A 465 -10.12 13.35 -36.10
N LEU A 466 -8.95 13.93 -35.86
CA LEU A 466 -8.81 15.28 -35.30
C LEU A 466 -9.48 16.33 -36.20
N GLU A 467 -9.20 16.30 -37.50
CA GLU A 467 -9.79 17.22 -38.49
C GLU A 467 -11.32 17.12 -38.51
N ARG A 468 -11.84 15.89 -38.46
CA ARG A 468 -13.29 15.66 -38.37
C ARG A 468 -13.88 16.23 -37.08
N LEU A 469 -13.23 15.99 -35.94
CA LEU A 469 -13.70 16.47 -34.63
C LEU A 469 -13.62 18.00 -34.48
N VAL A 470 -12.66 18.65 -35.15
CA VAL A 470 -12.61 20.12 -35.24
C VAL A 470 -13.76 20.64 -36.11
N SER A 471 -14.02 20.00 -37.26
CA SER A 471 -15.13 20.35 -38.14
C SER A 471 -16.50 20.20 -37.45
N ASP A 472 -16.63 19.17 -36.62
CA ASP A 472 -17.84 18.89 -35.83
C ASP A 472 -17.90 19.73 -34.52
N ASN A 473 -16.97 20.68 -34.31
CA ASN A 473 -16.84 21.53 -33.12
C ASN A 473 -16.75 20.75 -31.79
N ARG A 474 -16.25 19.52 -31.82
CA ARG A 474 -15.99 18.71 -30.63
C ARG A 474 -14.64 19.06 -30.00
N LEU A 475 -13.68 19.46 -30.82
CA LEU A 475 -12.35 19.95 -30.42
C LEU A 475 -12.07 21.31 -31.05
N THR A 476 -11.25 22.12 -30.38
CA THR A 476 -10.68 23.33 -30.97
C THR A 476 -9.46 22.99 -31.83
N ALA A 477 -9.09 23.89 -32.75
CA ALA A 477 -7.87 23.73 -33.54
C ALA A 477 -6.60 23.67 -32.66
N GLY A 478 -6.59 24.40 -31.53
CA GLY A 478 -5.49 24.38 -30.56
C GLY A 478 -5.35 23.02 -29.87
N GLU A 479 -6.45 22.46 -29.35
CA GLU A 479 -6.48 21.11 -28.78
C GLU A 479 -6.00 20.07 -29.81
N ALA A 480 -6.47 20.17 -31.06
CA ALA A 480 -6.11 19.24 -32.12
C ALA A 480 -4.63 19.35 -32.55
N ALA A 481 -4.04 20.56 -32.53
CA ALA A 481 -2.62 20.74 -32.82
C ALA A 481 -1.76 20.07 -31.73
N LEU A 482 -2.09 20.30 -30.45
CA LEU A 482 -1.38 19.71 -29.31
C LEU A 482 -1.49 18.18 -29.28
N ALA A 483 -2.64 17.63 -29.69
CA ALA A 483 -2.88 16.19 -29.74
C ALA A 483 -1.96 15.44 -30.74
N LYS A 484 -1.29 16.15 -31.67
CA LYS A 484 -0.32 15.57 -32.61
C LYS A 484 1.07 15.36 -31.98
N GLU A 485 1.34 16.03 -30.87
CA GLU A 485 2.65 16.03 -30.18
C GLU A 485 2.70 15.07 -28.98
N ILE A 486 1.60 14.38 -28.68
CA ILE A 486 1.49 13.45 -27.56
C ILE A 486 0.95 12.10 -28.03
N PRO A 487 1.30 11.00 -27.36
CA PRO A 487 0.72 9.69 -27.66
C PRO A 487 -0.75 9.65 -27.26
N MET A 488 -1.52 8.75 -27.89
CA MET A 488 -2.90 8.47 -27.52
C MET A 488 -3.03 7.95 -26.08
N ALA A 489 -2.09 7.13 -25.61
CA ALA A 489 -2.03 6.68 -24.21
C ALA A 489 -0.74 7.13 -23.52
N ASP A 490 -0.85 7.47 -22.24
CA ASP A 490 0.32 7.76 -21.38
C ASP A 490 1.05 6.47 -20.98
N ASP A 491 0.31 5.37 -20.93
CA ASP A 491 0.78 4.07 -20.49
C ASP A 491 0.12 2.93 -21.25
N ILE A 492 0.89 1.87 -21.49
CA ILE A 492 0.37 0.61 -22.03
C ILE A 492 0.47 -0.45 -20.94
N CYS A 493 -0.66 -1.06 -20.59
CA CYS A 493 -0.72 -2.25 -19.74
C CYS A 493 -0.80 -3.48 -20.65
N VAL A 494 0.29 -4.24 -20.75
CA VAL A 494 0.36 -5.44 -21.58
C VAL A 494 -0.30 -6.59 -20.84
N GLU A 495 -1.40 -7.11 -21.38
CA GLU A 495 -2.17 -8.19 -20.77
C GLU A 495 -1.77 -9.55 -21.37
N ALA A 496 -1.04 -10.34 -20.56
CA ALA A 496 -0.52 -11.65 -20.93
C ALA A 496 -1.18 -12.75 -20.07
N ASP A 497 -2.33 -13.20 -20.58
CA ASP A 497 -3.25 -14.18 -20.00
C ASP A 497 -3.93 -13.77 -18.69
N SER A 498 -5.25 -13.61 -18.72
CA SER A 498 -6.03 -13.06 -17.61
C SER A 498 -7.35 -13.78 -17.41
N GLY A 499 -7.94 -13.61 -16.22
CA GLY A 499 -9.34 -13.98 -16.00
C GLY A 499 -10.25 -13.04 -16.77
N GLY A 500 -11.23 -13.55 -17.50
CA GLY A 500 -11.95 -12.74 -18.49
C GLY A 500 -11.38 -12.91 -19.88
N HIS A 501 -11.60 -11.92 -20.75
CA HIS A 501 -11.12 -11.97 -22.14
C HIS A 501 -9.60 -12.05 -22.17
N THR A 502 -9.09 -12.97 -23.00
CA THR A 502 -7.65 -13.22 -23.09
C THR A 502 -7.29 -13.77 -24.46
N ASP A 503 -6.18 -13.28 -25.01
CA ASP A 503 -5.54 -13.83 -26.21
C ASP A 503 -4.56 -14.97 -25.86
N GLN A 504 -4.49 -15.40 -24.60
CA GLN A 504 -3.58 -16.45 -24.10
C GLN A 504 -2.10 -16.08 -24.31
N GLY A 505 -1.81 -14.78 -24.17
CA GLY A 505 -0.46 -14.24 -24.33
C GLY A 505 0.49 -14.73 -23.24
N ILE A 506 1.75 -14.97 -23.59
CA ILE A 506 2.78 -15.40 -22.64
C ILE A 506 3.63 -14.18 -22.25
N PRO A 507 3.72 -13.81 -20.96
CA PRO A 507 4.40 -12.57 -20.55
C PRO A 507 5.88 -12.56 -20.94
N TYR A 508 6.56 -13.70 -20.83
CA TYR A 508 7.99 -13.85 -21.17
C TYR A 508 8.33 -13.50 -22.62
N THR A 509 7.38 -13.65 -23.55
CA THR A 509 7.60 -13.34 -24.97
C THR A 509 7.02 -11.98 -25.34
N LEU A 510 5.85 -11.64 -24.77
CA LEU A 510 5.11 -10.44 -25.13
C LEU A 510 5.74 -9.16 -24.54
N MET A 511 6.15 -9.20 -23.26
CA MET A 511 6.70 -8.01 -22.58
C MET A 511 7.94 -7.45 -23.28
N PRO A 512 8.99 -8.23 -23.59
CA PRO A 512 10.17 -7.68 -24.26
C PRO A 512 9.88 -7.15 -25.67
N ALA A 513 8.87 -7.70 -26.36
CA ALA A 513 8.46 -7.21 -27.67
C ALA A 513 7.78 -5.84 -27.58
N MET A 514 6.88 -5.67 -26.60
CA MET A 514 6.17 -4.41 -26.34
C MET A 514 7.11 -3.31 -25.85
N ILE A 515 8.09 -3.63 -25.01
CA ILE A 515 9.11 -2.66 -24.55
C ILE A 515 9.93 -2.15 -25.74
N ARG A 516 10.42 -3.04 -26.60
CA ARG A 516 11.14 -2.64 -27.82
C ARG A 516 10.26 -1.83 -28.78
N LEU A 517 8.97 -2.14 -28.85
CA LEU A 517 8.02 -1.34 -29.63
C LEU A 517 7.90 0.08 -29.05
N ARG A 518 7.74 0.22 -27.73
CA ARG A 518 7.72 1.52 -27.07
C ARG A 518 8.98 2.31 -27.36
N ASP A 519 10.16 1.71 -27.20
CA ASP A 519 11.43 2.41 -27.41
C ASP A 519 11.54 2.93 -28.85
N ARG A 520 11.15 2.13 -29.86
CA ARG A 520 11.06 2.60 -31.26
C ARG A 520 10.09 3.77 -31.44
N MET A 521 8.95 3.75 -30.75
CA MET A 521 7.96 4.82 -30.86
C MET A 521 8.40 6.10 -30.16
N MET A 522 9.13 6.01 -29.05
CA MET A 522 9.70 7.20 -28.40
C MET A 522 10.75 7.86 -29.29
N GLU A 523 11.63 7.07 -29.93
CA GLU A 523 12.62 7.59 -30.89
C GLU A 523 11.94 8.22 -32.10
N LYS A 524 10.94 7.55 -32.67
CA LYS A 524 10.21 8.00 -33.87
C LYS A 524 9.52 9.36 -33.66
N HIS A 525 8.90 9.55 -32.50
CA HIS A 525 8.04 10.73 -32.25
C HIS A 525 8.69 11.79 -31.37
N GLY A 526 9.78 11.48 -30.67
CA GLY A 526 10.50 12.43 -29.82
C GLY A 526 9.63 13.01 -28.70
N TYR A 527 8.71 12.23 -28.12
CA TYR A 527 7.81 12.71 -27.08
C TYR A 527 8.58 13.21 -25.84
N ALA A 528 8.11 14.31 -25.25
CA ALA A 528 8.75 14.91 -24.08
C ALA A 528 8.73 14.00 -22.85
N LYS A 529 7.69 13.17 -22.68
CA LYS A 529 7.56 12.19 -21.60
C LYS A 529 7.53 10.78 -22.17
N LYS A 530 8.29 9.89 -21.54
CA LYS A 530 8.31 8.46 -21.86
C LYS A 530 6.93 7.85 -21.58
N VAL A 531 6.38 7.09 -22.54
CA VAL A 531 5.22 6.22 -22.33
C VAL A 531 5.68 4.98 -21.58
N ARG A 532 5.05 4.61 -20.45
CA ARG A 532 5.51 3.45 -19.66
C ARG A 532 4.80 2.17 -20.11
N ILE A 533 5.50 1.04 -19.97
CA ILE A 533 4.96 -0.30 -20.28
C ILE A 533 4.82 -1.09 -18.99
N GLY A 534 3.58 -1.37 -18.58
CA GLY A 534 3.27 -2.23 -17.47
C GLY A 534 2.85 -3.64 -17.92
N ALA A 535 2.75 -4.55 -16.95
CA ALA A 535 2.36 -5.93 -17.18
C ALA A 535 1.15 -6.32 -16.34
N ALA A 536 0.21 -7.04 -16.94
CA ALA A 536 -0.91 -7.68 -16.27
C ALA A 536 -1.11 -9.10 -16.82
N GLY A 537 -1.86 -9.92 -16.09
CA GLY A 537 -2.08 -11.32 -16.44
C GLY A 537 -1.04 -12.25 -15.80
N GLY A 538 -1.51 -13.34 -15.19
CA GLY A 538 -0.66 -14.28 -14.45
C GLY A 538 -0.05 -13.79 -13.12
N ILE A 539 -0.24 -12.53 -12.72
CA ILE A 539 0.38 -11.97 -11.50
C ILE A 539 -0.51 -12.18 -10.27
N GLY A 540 -0.08 -13.06 -9.37
CA GLY A 540 -0.73 -13.32 -8.08
C GLY A 540 0.20 -13.62 -6.92
N THR A 541 1.53 -13.62 -7.13
CA THR A 541 2.53 -13.90 -6.09
C THR A 541 3.77 -13.01 -6.26
N PRO A 542 4.61 -12.85 -5.23
CA PRO A 542 5.84 -12.07 -5.31
C PRO A 542 6.78 -12.52 -6.43
N GLU A 543 6.87 -13.81 -6.73
CA GLU A 543 7.72 -14.34 -7.80
C GLU A 543 7.22 -13.90 -9.17
N ALA A 544 5.92 -13.97 -9.43
CA ALA A 544 5.33 -13.56 -10.70
C ALA A 544 5.49 -12.04 -10.93
N ALA A 545 5.28 -11.25 -9.88
CA ALA A 545 5.51 -9.80 -9.91
C ALA A 545 7.00 -9.47 -10.13
N ALA A 546 7.91 -10.15 -9.42
CA ALA A 546 9.36 -9.99 -9.59
C ALA A 546 9.80 -10.34 -11.02
N ALA A 547 9.26 -11.42 -11.59
CA ALA A 547 9.54 -11.80 -12.97
C ALA A 547 9.05 -10.72 -13.97
N ALA A 548 7.88 -10.13 -13.75
CA ALA A 548 7.39 -9.03 -14.57
C ALA A 548 8.32 -7.80 -14.52
N PHE A 549 8.74 -7.39 -13.32
CA PHE A 549 9.71 -6.30 -13.15
C PHE A 549 11.07 -6.62 -13.78
N LEU A 550 11.55 -7.86 -13.65
CA LEU A 550 12.79 -8.32 -14.27
C LEU A 550 12.73 -8.28 -15.81
N LEU A 551 11.56 -8.58 -16.39
CA LEU A 551 11.31 -8.45 -17.84
C LEU A 551 11.20 -6.98 -18.30
N GLY A 552 11.22 -6.02 -17.38
CA GLY A 552 11.20 -4.58 -17.66
C GLY A 552 9.83 -3.92 -17.53
N ALA A 553 8.87 -4.55 -16.84
CA ALA A 553 7.61 -3.88 -16.49
C ALA A 553 7.88 -2.65 -15.61
N GLU A 554 7.26 -1.54 -15.96
CA GLU A 554 7.39 -0.26 -15.23
C GLU A 554 6.28 -0.05 -14.19
N PHE A 555 5.23 -0.86 -14.27
CA PHE A 555 4.20 -1.03 -13.25
C PHE A 555 3.55 -2.41 -13.46
N ILE A 556 2.81 -2.91 -12.47
CA ILE A 556 2.06 -4.17 -12.59
C ILE A 556 0.56 -3.96 -12.36
N GLY A 557 -0.25 -4.79 -13.01
CA GLY A 557 -1.70 -4.83 -12.87
C GLY A 557 -2.20 -6.19 -12.42
N THR A 558 -3.11 -6.22 -11.47
CA THR A 558 -3.74 -7.46 -10.97
C THR A 558 -5.25 -7.44 -11.19
N GLY A 559 -5.85 -8.63 -11.29
CA GLY A 559 -7.28 -8.81 -11.53
C GLY A 559 -7.88 -9.92 -10.68
N SER A 560 -7.56 -11.19 -10.99
CA SER A 560 -8.21 -12.35 -10.37
C SER A 560 -8.08 -12.41 -8.85
N ILE A 561 -6.94 -12.00 -8.28
CA ILE A 561 -6.76 -11.94 -6.82
C ILE A 561 -7.70 -10.92 -6.17
N ASN A 562 -8.02 -9.83 -6.87
CA ASN A 562 -8.84 -8.74 -6.34
C ASN A 562 -10.31 -9.15 -6.25
N GLN A 563 -10.78 -10.07 -7.10
CA GLN A 563 -12.17 -10.57 -7.02
C GLN A 563 -12.42 -11.36 -5.72
N CYS A 564 -11.38 -11.98 -5.14
CA CYS A 564 -11.44 -12.73 -3.89
C CYS A 564 -11.08 -11.85 -2.69
N THR A 565 -11.73 -10.69 -2.56
CA THR A 565 -11.53 -9.73 -1.47
C THR A 565 -12.86 -9.25 -0.89
N VAL A 566 -12.81 -8.67 0.30
CA VAL A 566 -13.98 -8.07 0.96
C VAL A 566 -14.63 -7.02 0.06
N GLU A 567 -13.84 -6.15 -0.55
CA GLU A 567 -14.33 -5.01 -1.31
C GLU A 567 -14.95 -5.36 -2.68
N ALA A 568 -14.67 -6.55 -3.24
CA ALA A 568 -15.17 -6.92 -4.57
C ALA A 568 -16.71 -7.01 -4.61
N GLY A 569 -17.32 -6.40 -5.63
CA GLY A 569 -18.76 -6.36 -5.88
C GLY A 569 -19.32 -7.65 -6.49
N THR A 570 -19.09 -8.77 -5.82
CA THR A 570 -19.63 -10.09 -6.19
C THR A 570 -20.16 -10.81 -4.95
N SER A 571 -20.96 -11.85 -5.12
CA SER A 571 -21.55 -12.57 -3.98
C SER A 571 -20.51 -13.30 -3.12
N ASP A 572 -20.80 -13.45 -1.83
CA ASP A 572 -20.00 -14.24 -0.90
C ASP A 572 -19.80 -15.69 -1.38
N SER A 573 -20.83 -16.30 -1.98
CA SER A 573 -20.70 -17.64 -2.55
C SER A 573 -19.66 -17.73 -3.66
N VAL A 574 -19.52 -16.68 -4.48
CA VAL A 574 -18.43 -16.60 -5.47
C VAL A 574 -17.08 -16.47 -4.77
N LYS A 575 -16.97 -15.63 -3.74
CA LYS A 575 -15.72 -15.43 -3.00
C LYS A 575 -15.27 -16.70 -2.26
N ASP A 576 -16.21 -17.46 -1.70
CA ASP A 576 -15.96 -18.77 -1.09
C ASP A 576 -15.41 -19.77 -2.12
N LEU A 577 -15.99 -19.83 -3.34
CA LEU A 577 -15.47 -20.69 -4.42
C LEU A 577 -14.07 -20.26 -4.89
N LEU A 578 -13.84 -18.95 -5.01
CA LEU A 578 -12.57 -18.36 -5.42
C LEU A 578 -11.45 -18.65 -4.41
N GLN A 579 -11.76 -18.66 -3.12
CA GLN A 579 -10.79 -18.99 -2.05
C GLN A 579 -10.23 -20.42 -2.20
N GLU A 580 -11.05 -21.35 -2.68
CA GLU A 580 -10.71 -22.77 -2.82
C GLU A 580 -10.08 -23.12 -4.18
N ALA A 581 -9.91 -22.13 -5.06
CA ALA A 581 -9.31 -22.31 -6.37
C ALA A 581 -7.80 -22.59 -6.25
N ASN A 582 -7.32 -23.54 -7.04
CA ASN A 582 -5.89 -23.80 -7.27
C ASN A 582 -5.51 -23.45 -8.72
N VAL A 583 -4.22 -23.52 -9.05
CA VAL A 583 -3.67 -23.09 -10.35
C VAL A 583 -4.37 -23.77 -11.53
N GLN A 584 -4.68 -25.07 -11.41
CA GLN A 584 -5.32 -25.87 -12.46
C GLN A 584 -6.85 -25.77 -12.49
N ASP A 585 -7.45 -24.99 -11.60
CA ASP A 585 -8.91 -24.95 -11.42
C ASP A 585 -9.60 -23.94 -12.34
N THR A 586 -8.94 -23.52 -13.42
CA THR A 586 -9.46 -22.59 -14.43
C THR A 586 -9.44 -23.21 -15.82
N SER A 587 -10.26 -22.68 -16.73
CA SER A 587 -10.32 -23.14 -18.12
C SER A 587 -10.87 -22.06 -19.05
N TYR A 588 -10.72 -22.25 -20.36
CA TYR A 588 -11.28 -21.35 -21.36
C TYR A 588 -12.72 -21.73 -21.73
N ALA A 589 -13.57 -20.71 -21.81
CA ALA A 589 -14.94 -20.78 -22.29
C ALA A 589 -15.18 -19.69 -23.36
N PRO A 590 -16.17 -19.83 -24.25
CA PRO A 590 -16.51 -18.77 -25.19
C PRO A 590 -16.97 -17.50 -24.46
N ALA A 591 -16.67 -16.33 -25.04
CA ALA A 591 -17.10 -15.04 -24.53
C ALA A 591 -18.53 -14.72 -25.01
N GLY A 592 -19.40 -14.22 -24.14
CA GLY A 592 -20.81 -13.96 -24.50
C GLY A 592 -21.00 -12.77 -25.46
N ASP A 593 -20.16 -11.76 -25.38
CA ASP A 593 -20.19 -10.54 -26.20
C ASP A 593 -19.66 -10.76 -27.62
N MET A 594 -18.66 -11.66 -27.77
CA MET A 594 -18.02 -12.03 -29.04
C MET A 594 -18.16 -13.53 -29.35
N PHE A 595 -19.32 -14.09 -29.01
CA PHE A 595 -19.60 -15.54 -29.10
C PHE A 595 -19.41 -16.09 -30.52
N GLU A 596 -19.98 -15.43 -31.53
CA GLU A 596 -19.95 -15.90 -32.91
C GLU A 596 -18.54 -15.84 -33.51
N ALA A 597 -17.72 -14.89 -33.06
CA ALA A 597 -16.33 -14.75 -33.49
C ALA A 597 -15.40 -15.80 -32.87
N GLY A 598 -15.88 -16.58 -31.90
CA GLY A 598 -15.09 -17.60 -31.20
C GLY A 598 -14.08 -17.02 -30.21
N ALA A 599 -14.29 -15.78 -29.76
CA ALA A 599 -13.48 -15.20 -28.69
C ALA A 599 -13.62 -16.04 -27.41
N ARG A 600 -12.53 -16.15 -26.65
CA ARG A 600 -12.51 -16.95 -25.42
C ARG A 600 -12.19 -16.09 -24.21
N VAL A 601 -12.69 -16.55 -23.08
CA VAL A 601 -12.47 -15.99 -21.76
C VAL A 601 -11.98 -17.07 -20.81
N GLN A 602 -11.15 -16.71 -19.84
CA GLN A 602 -10.76 -17.63 -18.78
C GLN A 602 -11.69 -17.54 -17.57
N VAL A 603 -12.17 -18.71 -17.11
CA VAL A 603 -13.18 -18.85 -16.05
C VAL A 603 -12.80 -19.94 -15.05
N LEU A 604 -13.35 -19.85 -13.83
CA LEU A 604 -13.26 -20.89 -12.83
C LEU A 604 -13.96 -22.18 -13.31
N LYS A 605 -13.32 -23.32 -13.09
CA LYS A 605 -13.79 -24.64 -13.50
C LYS A 605 -14.18 -25.52 -12.31
N LYS A 606 -13.40 -25.52 -11.24
CA LYS A 606 -13.63 -26.43 -10.10
C LYS A 606 -14.99 -26.16 -9.46
N GLY A 607 -15.79 -27.21 -9.30
CA GLY A 607 -17.12 -27.14 -8.71
C GLY A 607 -18.20 -26.53 -9.62
N LEU A 608 -17.90 -26.23 -10.89
CA LEU A 608 -18.81 -25.53 -11.82
C LEU A 608 -18.97 -26.30 -13.13
N PHE A 609 -20.19 -26.29 -13.69
CA PHE A 609 -20.48 -26.83 -15.01
C PHE A 609 -20.50 -25.77 -16.11
N PHE A 610 -20.55 -24.47 -15.75
CA PHE A 610 -20.59 -23.37 -16.72
C PHE A 610 -19.57 -23.53 -17.86
N PRO A 611 -18.27 -23.81 -17.62
CA PRO A 611 -17.31 -23.87 -18.73
C PRO A 611 -17.63 -24.98 -19.73
N ALA A 612 -18.03 -26.16 -19.25
CA ALA A 612 -18.41 -27.28 -20.12
C ALA A 612 -19.70 -26.96 -20.91
N ARG A 613 -20.70 -26.39 -20.24
CA ARG A 613 -21.99 -26.01 -20.84
C ARG A 613 -21.82 -24.91 -21.89
N ALA A 614 -21.05 -23.87 -21.59
CA ALA A 614 -20.75 -22.78 -22.51
C ALA A 614 -20.03 -23.26 -23.77
N ASN A 615 -18.99 -24.10 -23.61
CA ASN A 615 -18.30 -24.69 -24.76
C ASN A 615 -19.25 -25.58 -25.60
N LYS A 616 -20.14 -26.37 -24.96
CA LYS A 616 -21.13 -27.18 -25.67
C LYS A 616 -22.09 -26.32 -26.51
N LEU A 617 -22.58 -25.19 -25.99
CA LEU A 617 -23.41 -24.27 -26.76
C LEU A 617 -22.68 -23.73 -27.99
N PHE A 618 -21.38 -23.44 -27.87
CA PHE A 618 -20.58 -22.99 -29.00
C PHE A 618 -20.36 -24.09 -30.04
N ASP A 619 -20.11 -25.33 -29.62
CA ASP A 619 -19.99 -26.47 -30.53
C ASP A 619 -21.29 -26.67 -31.33
N LEU A 620 -22.44 -26.57 -30.68
CA LEU A 620 -23.75 -26.66 -31.33
C LEU A 620 -23.95 -25.51 -32.32
N TYR A 621 -23.58 -24.28 -31.96
CA TYR A 621 -23.65 -23.13 -32.87
C TYR A 621 -22.77 -23.30 -34.11
N ARG A 622 -21.61 -23.96 -33.97
CA ARG A 622 -20.73 -24.27 -35.11
C ARG A 622 -21.28 -25.38 -35.99
N GLN A 623 -21.89 -26.40 -35.37
CA GLN A 623 -22.38 -27.59 -36.05
C GLN A 623 -23.69 -27.35 -36.81
N TYR A 624 -24.64 -26.64 -36.20
CA TYR A 624 -26.00 -26.45 -36.73
C TYR A 624 -26.21 -25.04 -37.28
N ASN A 625 -27.26 -24.86 -38.10
CA ASN A 625 -27.60 -23.55 -38.67
C ASN A 625 -28.88 -22.92 -38.09
N SER A 626 -29.61 -23.66 -37.27
CA SER A 626 -30.82 -23.19 -36.59
C SER A 626 -31.04 -23.95 -35.27
N LEU A 627 -31.90 -23.42 -34.40
CA LEU A 627 -32.29 -24.10 -33.15
C LEU A 627 -33.08 -25.39 -33.40
N ASP A 628 -33.83 -25.46 -34.50
CA ASP A 628 -34.70 -26.59 -34.85
C ASP A 628 -33.92 -27.81 -35.37
N GLU A 629 -32.68 -27.61 -35.81
CA GLU A 629 -31.80 -28.69 -36.26
C GLU A 629 -31.14 -29.48 -35.11
N ILE A 630 -31.21 -28.98 -33.88
CA ILE A 630 -30.63 -29.63 -32.70
C ILE A 630 -31.47 -30.88 -32.36
N ASP A 631 -30.82 -32.02 -32.18
CA ASP A 631 -31.52 -33.26 -31.83
C ASP A 631 -32.29 -33.12 -30.51
N GLU A 632 -33.48 -33.73 -30.43
CA GLU A 632 -34.41 -33.56 -29.32
C GLU A 632 -33.76 -33.87 -27.96
N LYS A 633 -32.92 -34.91 -27.88
CA LYS A 633 -32.22 -35.28 -26.64
C LYS A 633 -31.28 -34.16 -26.18
N THR A 634 -30.51 -33.57 -27.08
CA THR A 634 -29.63 -32.45 -26.75
C THR A 634 -30.44 -31.18 -26.43
N LYS A 635 -31.53 -30.93 -27.16
CA LYS A 635 -32.44 -29.80 -26.88
C LYS A 635 -33.03 -29.90 -25.46
N THR A 636 -33.64 -31.03 -25.10
CA THR A 636 -34.18 -31.28 -23.75
C THR A 636 -33.11 -31.09 -22.67
N LEU A 637 -31.88 -31.57 -22.91
CA LEU A 637 -30.77 -31.38 -21.96
C LEU A 637 -30.49 -29.88 -21.70
N ILE A 638 -30.47 -29.05 -22.74
CA ILE A 638 -30.19 -27.62 -22.60
C ILE A 638 -31.35 -26.93 -21.87
N GLU A 639 -32.59 -27.19 -22.30
CA GLU A 639 -33.77 -26.57 -21.73
C GLU A 639 -33.92 -26.94 -20.25
N ASP A 640 -33.78 -28.21 -19.88
CA ASP A 640 -33.97 -28.67 -18.50
C ASP A 640 -32.79 -28.37 -17.58
N LYS A 641 -31.55 -28.54 -18.06
CA LYS A 641 -30.37 -28.49 -17.18
C LYS A 641 -29.61 -27.18 -17.25
N TYR A 642 -29.56 -26.52 -18.41
CA TYR A 642 -28.71 -25.34 -18.60
C TYR A 642 -29.54 -24.09 -18.40
N PHE A 643 -30.67 -24.00 -19.11
CA PHE A 643 -31.51 -22.80 -19.10
C PHE A 643 -32.59 -22.86 -18.02
N GLN A 644 -33.02 -24.08 -17.66
CA GLN A 644 -34.19 -24.34 -16.82
C GLN A 644 -35.44 -23.64 -17.38
N ARG A 645 -35.49 -23.52 -18.72
CA ARG A 645 -36.48 -22.82 -19.55
C ARG A 645 -36.39 -23.35 -20.96
N SER A 646 -37.52 -23.41 -21.66
CA SER A 646 -37.56 -23.71 -23.09
C SER A 646 -36.90 -22.61 -23.93
N PHE A 647 -36.46 -22.96 -25.14
CA PHE A 647 -35.95 -21.97 -26.11
C PHE A 647 -36.97 -20.89 -26.43
N GLU A 648 -38.26 -21.24 -26.49
CA GLU A 648 -39.34 -20.28 -26.76
C GLU A 648 -39.50 -19.28 -25.61
N GLU A 649 -39.50 -19.74 -24.36
CA GLU A 649 -39.56 -18.83 -23.21
C GLU A 649 -38.36 -17.88 -23.14
N VAL A 650 -37.16 -18.39 -23.46
CA VAL A 650 -35.95 -17.56 -23.53
C VAL A 650 -36.08 -16.53 -24.65
N TYR A 651 -36.55 -16.91 -25.83
CA TYR A 651 -36.71 -16.00 -26.96
C TYR A 651 -37.79 -14.92 -26.69
N GLU A 652 -38.90 -15.27 -26.05
CA GLU A 652 -39.93 -14.31 -25.64
C GLU A 652 -39.43 -13.32 -24.58
N GLN A 653 -38.57 -13.75 -23.66
CA GLN A 653 -37.89 -12.81 -22.77
C GLN A 653 -36.96 -11.87 -23.54
N LEU A 654 -36.19 -12.39 -24.50
CA LEU A 654 -35.27 -11.58 -25.30
C LEU A 654 -36.01 -10.53 -26.15
N LYS A 655 -37.22 -10.81 -26.64
CA LYS A 655 -38.07 -9.82 -27.32
C LYS A 655 -38.42 -8.61 -26.43
N ARG A 656 -38.49 -8.80 -25.11
CA ARG A 656 -38.74 -7.71 -24.14
C ARG A 656 -37.47 -6.91 -23.83
N ASP A 657 -36.33 -7.59 -23.83
CA ASP A 657 -35.05 -7.02 -23.37
C ASP A 657 -34.24 -6.33 -24.49
N LYS A 658 -34.50 -6.70 -25.76
CA LYS A 658 -33.67 -6.31 -26.91
C LYS A 658 -34.42 -5.38 -27.85
N SER A 659 -33.68 -4.63 -28.66
CA SER A 659 -34.29 -3.67 -29.58
C SER A 659 -35.06 -4.37 -30.72
N PRO A 660 -36.10 -3.74 -31.28
CA PRO A 660 -36.87 -4.30 -32.39
C PRO A 660 -35.99 -4.71 -33.59
N GLU A 661 -34.92 -3.98 -33.87
CA GLU A 661 -34.00 -4.26 -34.99
C GLU A 661 -33.22 -5.57 -34.78
N GLN A 662 -32.81 -5.87 -33.53
CA GLN A 662 -32.14 -7.12 -33.20
C GLN A 662 -33.07 -8.32 -33.33
N ILE A 663 -34.34 -8.16 -32.94
CA ILE A 663 -35.38 -9.19 -33.09
C ILE A 663 -35.69 -9.43 -34.56
N ALA A 664 -35.92 -8.37 -35.34
CA ALA A 664 -36.15 -8.51 -36.78
C ALA A 664 -34.98 -9.23 -37.49
N LYS A 665 -33.74 -8.92 -37.12
CA LYS A 665 -32.55 -9.62 -37.64
C LYS A 665 -32.51 -11.10 -37.24
N ALA A 666 -32.93 -11.44 -36.02
CA ALA A 666 -33.03 -12.83 -35.57
C ALA A 666 -34.14 -13.60 -36.30
N GLU A 667 -35.28 -12.97 -36.59
CA GLU A 667 -36.38 -13.59 -37.34
C GLU A 667 -36.02 -13.88 -38.80
N GLN A 668 -35.13 -13.08 -39.39
CA GLN A 668 -34.64 -13.28 -40.77
C GLN A 668 -33.47 -14.26 -40.87
N ASN A 669 -32.76 -14.52 -39.78
CA ASN A 669 -31.56 -15.36 -39.78
C ASN A 669 -31.59 -16.36 -38.62
N PRO A 670 -31.93 -17.64 -38.89
CA PRO A 670 -32.05 -18.67 -37.86
C PRO A 670 -30.76 -18.88 -37.05
N LYS A 671 -29.59 -18.70 -37.67
CA LYS A 671 -28.29 -18.81 -37.00
C LYS A 671 -28.05 -17.64 -36.04
N HIS A 672 -28.51 -16.44 -36.40
CA HIS A 672 -28.51 -15.29 -35.50
C HIS A 672 -29.47 -15.50 -34.31
N LYS A 673 -30.69 -16.02 -34.56
CA LYS A 673 -31.64 -16.39 -33.49
C LYS A 673 -31.01 -17.39 -32.51
N MET A 674 -30.35 -18.43 -33.03
CA MET A 674 -29.64 -19.43 -32.22
C MET A 674 -28.56 -18.80 -31.33
N ALA A 675 -27.67 -17.98 -31.90
CA ALA A 675 -26.65 -17.28 -31.12
C ALA A 675 -27.27 -16.37 -30.05
N MET A 676 -28.33 -15.65 -30.38
CA MET A 676 -29.03 -14.74 -29.47
C MET A 676 -29.63 -15.48 -28.27
N VAL A 677 -30.25 -16.64 -28.50
CA VAL A 677 -30.77 -17.54 -27.44
C VAL A 677 -29.63 -18.10 -26.60
N PHE A 678 -28.53 -18.55 -27.20
CA PHE A 678 -27.37 -19.06 -26.44
C PHE A 678 -26.68 -17.98 -25.62
N LYS A 679 -26.56 -16.75 -26.14
CA LYS A 679 -26.00 -15.59 -25.43
C LYS A 679 -26.79 -15.22 -24.16
N TRP A 680 -28.07 -15.57 -24.09
CA TRP A 680 -28.86 -15.40 -22.86
C TRP A 680 -28.23 -16.16 -21.69
N TYR A 681 -27.73 -17.38 -21.91
CA TYR A 681 -27.12 -18.20 -20.86
C TYR A 681 -25.92 -17.50 -20.21
N PHE A 682 -25.05 -16.84 -20.99
CA PHE A 682 -23.91 -16.07 -20.46
C PHE A 682 -24.36 -14.88 -19.60
N SER A 683 -25.39 -14.17 -20.06
CA SER A 683 -25.97 -13.05 -19.30
C SER A 683 -26.64 -13.54 -18.00
N HIS A 684 -27.32 -14.68 -18.07
CA HIS A 684 -28.02 -15.30 -16.96
C HIS A 684 -27.06 -15.82 -15.90
N THR A 685 -26.06 -16.62 -16.29
CA THR A 685 -25.05 -17.24 -15.43
C THR A 685 -24.14 -16.22 -14.75
N THR A 686 -23.79 -15.13 -15.45
CA THR A 686 -23.12 -13.98 -14.84
C THR A 686 -24.00 -13.34 -13.75
N ARG A 687 -25.31 -13.16 -14.00
CA ARG A 687 -26.23 -12.59 -13.01
C ARG A 687 -26.40 -13.51 -11.80
N LEU A 688 -26.52 -14.82 -12.00
CA LEU A 688 -26.59 -15.81 -10.92
C LEU A 688 -25.37 -15.69 -9.98
N ALA A 689 -24.16 -15.60 -10.54
CA ALA A 689 -22.94 -15.44 -9.77
C ALA A 689 -22.94 -14.15 -8.93
N LEU A 690 -23.39 -13.03 -9.52
CA LEU A 690 -23.45 -11.74 -8.83
C LEU A 690 -24.52 -11.72 -7.71
N GLU A 691 -25.70 -12.31 -7.95
CA GLU A 691 -26.80 -12.33 -6.98
C GLU A 691 -26.57 -13.32 -5.82
N GLY A 692 -25.71 -14.32 -5.99
CA GLY A 692 -25.38 -15.27 -4.93
C GLY A 692 -26.48 -16.31 -4.65
N LYS A 693 -27.38 -16.57 -5.59
CA LYS A 693 -28.49 -17.52 -5.44
C LYS A 693 -27.99 -18.97 -5.30
N SER A 694 -28.17 -19.54 -4.10
CA SER A 694 -27.59 -20.82 -3.69
C SER A 694 -28.08 -22.05 -4.47
N GLU A 695 -29.26 -22.00 -5.09
CA GLU A 695 -29.86 -23.18 -5.75
C GLU A 695 -29.18 -23.56 -7.08
N SER A 696 -28.36 -22.69 -7.69
CA SER A 696 -27.70 -22.97 -8.96
C SER A 696 -26.23 -22.51 -9.01
N LYS A 697 -25.47 -22.79 -7.94
CA LYS A 697 -24.02 -22.48 -7.90
C LYS A 697 -23.25 -23.10 -9.06
N ILE A 698 -23.69 -24.26 -9.53
CA ILE A 698 -23.11 -25.04 -10.63
C ILE A 698 -23.01 -24.23 -11.95
N ASP A 699 -23.91 -23.27 -12.15
CA ASP A 699 -23.99 -22.45 -13.37
C ASP A 699 -23.27 -21.10 -13.25
N TYR A 700 -22.57 -20.81 -12.17
CA TYR A 700 -21.91 -19.53 -12.02
C TYR A 700 -20.83 -19.33 -13.11
N GLN A 701 -20.96 -18.25 -13.87
CA GLN A 701 -19.88 -17.75 -14.73
C GLN A 701 -18.99 -16.85 -13.88
N ILE A 702 -17.79 -17.34 -13.53
CA ILE A 702 -16.82 -16.61 -12.71
C ILE A 702 -15.52 -16.47 -13.51
N HIS A 703 -15.21 -15.26 -13.95
CA HIS A 703 -13.99 -14.98 -14.70
C HIS A 703 -12.75 -15.03 -13.79
N CYS A 704 -11.82 -15.95 -14.03
CA CYS A 704 -10.68 -16.19 -13.14
C CYS A 704 -9.47 -16.76 -13.88
N GLY A 705 -8.30 -16.19 -13.58
CA GLY A 705 -6.97 -16.59 -14.03
C GLY A 705 -6.31 -17.62 -13.10
N PRO A 706 -5.22 -18.30 -13.52
CA PRO A 706 -4.45 -19.16 -12.61
C PRO A 706 -3.73 -18.37 -11.51
N ALA A 707 -3.58 -17.05 -11.68
CA ALA A 707 -2.99 -16.13 -10.71
C ALA A 707 -3.64 -16.23 -9.33
N LEU A 708 -4.97 -16.42 -9.26
CA LEU A 708 -5.66 -16.60 -7.99
C LEU A 708 -5.28 -17.92 -7.32
N GLY A 709 -5.16 -18.99 -8.10
CA GLY A 709 -4.71 -20.28 -7.59
C GLY A 709 -3.31 -20.19 -6.98
N ALA A 710 -2.40 -19.49 -7.65
CA ALA A 710 -1.04 -19.24 -7.14
C ALA A 710 -1.07 -18.39 -5.86
N PHE A 711 -1.86 -17.31 -5.82
CA PHE A 711 -2.08 -16.50 -4.63
C PHE A 711 -2.58 -17.35 -3.45
N ASN A 712 -3.61 -18.18 -3.68
CA ASN A 712 -4.18 -19.05 -2.65
C ASN A 712 -3.14 -20.03 -2.06
N GLN A 713 -2.18 -20.49 -2.87
CA GLN A 713 -1.08 -21.32 -2.34
C GLN A 713 -0.07 -20.50 -1.55
N TRP A 714 0.27 -19.29 -2.01
CA TRP A 714 1.19 -18.38 -1.31
C TRP A 714 0.68 -18.00 0.08
N VAL A 715 -0.63 -17.76 0.22
CA VAL A 715 -1.23 -17.36 1.51
C VAL A 715 -1.78 -18.53 2.34
N LYS A 716 -1.54 -19.78 1.92
CA LYS A 716 -2.05 -20.98 2.62
C LYS A 716 -1.46 -21.07 4.03
N GLY A 717 -2.29 -21.37 5.04
CA GLY A 717 -1.88 -21.46 6.44
C GLY A 717 -1.64 -20.11 7.13
N THR A 718 -1.99 -18.99 6.47
CA THR A 718 -1.86 -17.64 7.03
C THR A 718 -3.25 -17.04 7.35
N PRO A 719 -3.33 -15.92 8.09
CA PRO A 719 -4.61 -15.22 8.30
C PRO A 719 -5.32 -14.82 6.99
N LEU A 720 -4.58 -14.66 5.88
CA LEU A 720 -5.13 -14.31 4.57
C LEU A 720 -5.71 -15.50 3.80
N GLU A 721 -5.64 -16.73 4.34
CA GLU A 721 -6.30 -17.88 3.74
C GLU A 721 -7.81 -17.62 3.58
N ASN A 722 -8.45 -17.01 4.58
CA ASN A 722 -9.87 -16.63 4.53
C ASN A 722 -10.08 -15.33 3.75
N TRP A 723 -10.93 -15.33 2.71
CA TRP A 723 -11.19 -14.14 1.90
C TRP A 723 -11.76 -12.97 2.70
N ARG A 724 -12.42 -13.24 3.83
CA ARG A 724 -12.95 -12.21 4.73
C ARG A 724 -11.86 -11.37 5.40
N ASN A 725 -10.61 -11.84 5.38
CA ASN A 725 -9.43 -11.11 5.85
C ASN A 725 -8.63 -10.49 4.68
N ARG A 726 -9.04 -10.73 3.42
CA ARG A 726 -8.35 -10.21 2.24
C ARG A 726 -8.93 -8.84 1.88
N HIS A 727 -8.17 -7.81 2.21
CA HIS A 727 -8.44 -6.44 1.79
C HIS A 727 -7.59 -6.08 0.57
N VAL A 728 -8.21 -5.51 -0.46
CA VAL A 728 -7.57 -5.26 -1.77
C VAL A 728 -6.28 -4.45 -1.67
N ASP A 729 -6.24 -3.44 -0.79
CA ASP A 729 -5.07 -2.60 -0.55
C ASP A 729 -3.97 -3.34 0.20
N LEU A 730 -4.33 -4.14 1.19
CA LEU A 730 -3.36 -4.87 2.02
C LEU A 730 -2.67 -5.99 1.24
N ILE A 731 -3.43 -6.77 0.47
CA ILE A 731 -2.83 -7.81 -0.38
C ILE A 731 -1.95 -7.19 -1.48
N GLY A 732 -2.34 -6.01 -2.00
CA GLY A 732 -1.53 -5.26 -2.96
C GLY A 732 -0.22 -4.73 -2.35
N LYS A 733 -0.28 -4.15 -1.15
CA LYS A 733 0.92 -3.71 -0.40
C LYS A 733 1.84 -4.89 -0.10
N GLN A 734 1.30 -5.97 0.46
CA GLN A 734 2.10 -7.15 0.79
C GLN A 734 2.78 -7.75 -0.44
N LEU A 735 2.04 -7.89 -1.54
CA LEU A 735 2.59 -8.36 -2.82
C LEU A 735 3.77 -7.48 -3.26
N MET A 736 3.63 -6.15 -3.21
CA MET A 736 4.69 -5.21 -3.61
C MET A 736 5.90 -5.24 -2.67
N GLU A 737 5.70 -5.29 -1.36
CA GLU A 737 6.81 -5.34 -0.39
C GLU A 737 7.57 -6.67 -0.47
N GLU A 738 6.87 -7.81 -0.53
CA GLU A 738 7.52 -9.11 -0.66
C GLU A 738 8.20 -9.28 -2.02
N THR A 739 7.64 -8.70 -3.10
CA THR A 739 8.32 -8.63 -4.41
C THR A 739 9.65 -7.91 -4.30
N ALA A 740 9.68 -6.76 -3.60
CA ALA A 740 10.91 -5.99 -3.42
C ALA A 740 11.94 -6.73 -2.58
N GLY A 741 11.49 -7.38 -1.49
CA GLY A 741 12.32 -8.25 -0.67
C GLY A 741 12.92 -9.41 -1.47
N LEU A 742 12.12 -10.08 -2.28
CA LEU A 742 12.55 -11.20 -3.12
C LEU A 742 13.56 -10.76 -4.18
N LEU A 743 13.34 -9.64 -4.87
CA LEU A 743 14.29 -9.11 -5.85
C LEU A 743 15.63 -8.78 -5.19
N ALA A 744 15.62 -8.13 -4.03
CA ALA A 744 16.84 -7.82 -3.28
C ALA A 744 17.56 -9.10 -2.81
N GLN A 745 16.81 -10.07 -2.28
CA GLN A 745 17.35 -11.36 -1.85
C GLN A 745 18.00 -12.12 -3.01
N ARG A 746 17.37 -12.13 -4.20
CA ARG A 746 17.93 -12.79 -5.39
C ARG A 746 19.18 -12.09 -5.89
N LEU A 747 19.23 -10.76 -5.82
CA LEU A 747 20.45 -10.02 -6.15
C LEU A 747 21.60 -10.39 -5.22
N VAL A 748 21.39 -10.38 -3.90
CA VAL A 748 22.40 -10.82 -2.92
C VAL A 748 22.86 -12.25 -3.22
N SER A 749 21.92 -13.17 -3.44
CA SER A 749 22.25 -14.58 -3.70
C SER A 749 23.15 -14.82 -4.92
N ILE A 750 23.12 -13.96 -5.94
CA ILE A 750 23.97 -14.10 -7.13
C ILE A 750 25.26 -13.29 -7.04
N THR A 751 25.35 -12.32 -6.11
CA THR A 751 26.55 -11.48 -5.92
C THR A 751 27.45 -11.90 -4.76
N GLY A 752 27.01 -12.84 -3.91
CA GLY A 752 27.68 -13.22 -2.66
C GLY A 752 27.35 -12.26 -1.53
#